data_AF-A0A552X614-F1
#
_entry.id   AF-A0A552X614-F1
#
_cell.length_a   1.000
_cell.length_b   1.000
_cell.length_c   1.000
_cell.angle_alpha   90.00
_cell.angle_beta   90.00
_cell.angle_gamma   90.00
#
_symmetry.space_group_name_H-M   'P 1'
#
loop_
_entity.id
_entity.type
_entity.pdbx_description
1 polymer ?
#
loop_
_entity_poly.entity_id
_entity_poly.type
_entity_poly.pdbx_seq_one_letter_code
_entity_poly.pdbx_strand_id
1 'polypeptide(L)'
;MLVCRNRLVITLWIVLSSAFCQVLAADYILPNEINRSVFQNAGCSLNTAQDEMNCTGSLIFGNNNDTVQFTVAPFTMNVAGNFDYRNGFKLNESGQASDVLINVGGDMNLSGGPPGNNTVINAVLNIDGSFNVGNNSTLSGDITITNGDLNVGNNSTINGSLDVDGDVTLDPNSTINGNINSTGTVTNEGTVTGYINAPEVEGGGDAGEVCDVNDNEGPCFGDTTVFKYRLNNPGTAFTCESLSIFVEVCADSGCTSLSVDEVTANLVATPNASNPDGATQTFDSGNQTFVGSQSISLAIPDPGNYDLSIQSSIAPQQGAECVGPSGCALTMVDTGFQVVAPDPVIAGNDFSVLVRSVRKDENTGACAAAVQGGIDLDIGLLCLDPDASAAACANWNDYPSAVLSVNSTVVSGHNTPTTITNVNFDSNGEALLSARYGDVGEIAMTVATSVATGATLFGESAAFVVAPASFDVRAIFDSAESPAANLTEDFHNADAFARAGEDFRMEVAALTSQGQRAPSFGLEFTAERPSVSMVAPILSPLASDADAGIPNTPVLQGVGSADLAYVGDGLFASDVVRWHEVGVFRVAARVAGGSYITSNIDAETESYPIGRFIPGYLSVNLIDDGAGSPIMPEFADAQDDFTYVGQEFTWHVAPEFEVVARSLNGTGLNNYVGPLFRLEPQTVTDVYVIANAPTEAVLTDTGLDQDDVLVSAPAEFGDPGRILLNDTRVIERLPEPMLPFNPEFAITLSEAVFTDQDGACYRTSANDPCQGLELTEIGGTQQLTGRLNLLPVSVPADDIMGLEFRAEIFACAGPLNRADIATSCPTTELFWRRNHRDNSTEYSIAWVTTHATYVIVPDSQGDLSVSDIDASLTGLGDFPLIAGQQDGANQLLLQSGGKRGRFLWIVDLTPSGINLPWLRNDWSGADALDDPQAELEFGLPRDNPRVIYQRELGW
;
A
#
# COMPACT_ATOMS: atom_id res chain seq x y z
N MET A 1 2.39 42.07 -29.59
CA MET A 1 1.73 43.16 -30.37
C MET A 1 0.24 42.98 -30.09
N LEU A 2 -0.48 43.77 -29.28
CA LEU A 2 -0.30 45.01 -28.52
C LEU A 2 -0.94 44.83 -27.13
N VAL A 3 -0.59 45.43 -25.99
CA VAL A 3 0.62 46.01 -25.36
C VAL A 3 0.27 46.01 -23.86
N CYS A 4 1.08 45.39 -23.01
CA CYS A 4 1.21 45.81 -21.61
C CYS A 4 2.71 45.85 -21.30
N ARG A 5 3.29 47.05 -21.32
CA ARG A 5 4.69 47.31 -20.97
C ARG A 5 4.72 48.26 -19.79
N ASN A 6 5.63 47.92 -18.88
CA ASN A 6 5.80 48.44 -17.53
C ASN A 6 6.50 49.82 -17.48
N ARG A 7 6.37 50.50 -16.31
CA ARG A 7 7.10 51.67 -15.75
C ARG A 7 6.67 53.11 -16.13
N LEU A 8 6.21 53.92 -15.16
CA LEU A 8 7.05 54.85 -14.36
C LEU A 8 6.22 55.68 -13.33
N VAL A 9 6.72 55.65 -12.08
CA VAL A 9 6.61 56.52 -10.88
C VAL A 9 5.89 57.89 -10.97
N ILE A 10 4.94 58.17 -10.04
CA ILE A 10 4.94 59.27 -9.03
C ILE A 10 3.58 59.31 -8.28
N THR A 11 3.69 59.46 -6.97
CA THR A 11 2.74 59.48 -5.83
C THR A 11 1.60 60.50 -5.93
N LEU A 12 0.34 60.10 -5.68
CA LEU A 12 -0.61 60.79 -4.77
C LEU A 12 -1.90 59.96 -4.55
N TRP A 13 -2.33 59.92 -3.28
CA TRP A 13 -3.48 59.21 -2.71
C TRP A 13 -4.79 59.31 -3.51
N ILE A 14 -5.48 58.18 -3.76
CA ILE A 14 -6.95 58.05 -3.83
C ILE A 14 -7.34 56.63 -3.38
N VAL A 15 -8.13 56.60 -2.29
CA VAL A 15 -9.19 55.67 -1.87
C VAL A 15 -9.15 54.23 -2.43
N LEU A 16 -9.02 53.29 -1.48
CA LEU A 16 -9.34 51.86 -1.58
C LEU A 16 -10.71 51.65 -2.29
N SER A 17 -10.69 51.25 -3.56
CA SER A 17 -11.77 50.50 -4.16
C SER A 17 -11.20 49.17 -4.65
N SER A 18 -11.62 48.09 -3.99
CA SER A 18 -11.49 46.74 -4.48
C SER A 18 -12.19 46.66 -5.84
N ALA A 19 -11.43 46.79 -6.92
CA ALA A 19 -11.88 46.47 -8.25
C ALA A 19 -12.17 44.97 -8.29
N PHE A 20 -13.45 44.61 -8.16
CA PHE A 20 -13.97 43.30 -8.56
C PHE A 20 -13.54 43.07 -10.01
N CYS A 21 -12.52 42.24 -10.20
CA CYS A 21 -12.29 41.60 -11.49
C CYS A 21 -13.49 40.66 -11.66
N GLN A 22 -14.50 41.07 -12.43
CA GLN A 22 -15.57 40.17 -12.83
C GLN A 22 -14.93 39.09 -13.69
N VAL A 23 -14.87 37.86 -13.17
CA VAL A 23 -14.46 36.72 -13.96
C VAL A 23 -15.56 36.48 -14.99
N LEU A 24 -15.20 36.59 -16.27
CA LEU A 24 -16.11 36.37 -17.38
C LEU A 24 -16.44 34.88 -17.44
N ALA A 25 -17.69 34.57 -17.84
CA ALA A 25 -18.12 33.21 -18.17
C ALA A 25 -17.16 32.55 -19.15
N ALA A 26 -16.87 31.26 -18.94
CA ALA A 26 -16.06 30.44 -19.82
C ALA A 26 -16.92 29.39 -20.52
N ASP A 27 -16.71 29.25 -21.82
CA ASP A 27 -17.26 28.15 -22.61
C ASP A 27 -16.21 27.03 -22.70
N TYR A 28 -16.66 25.79 -22.54
CA TYR A 28 -15.87 24.57 -22.60
C TYR A 28 -16.50 23.63 -23.64
N ILE A 29 -15.74 23.27 -24.68
CA ILE A 29 -16.20 22.40 -25.76
C ILE A 29 -15.49 21.04 -25.66
N LEU A 30 -16.16 20.03 -25.11
CA LEU A 30 -15.63 18.70 -24.93
C LEU A 30 -15.92 17.80 -26.14
N PRO A 31 -15.01 16.84 -26.46
CA PRO A 31 -13.78 16.53 -25.73
C PRO A 31 -12.57 17.42 -26.10
N ASN A 32 -12.71 18.31 -27.10
CA ASN A 32 -11.60 19.06 -27.69
C ASN A 32 -10.86 19.99 -26.71
N GLU A 33 -11.53 20.45 -25.66
CA GLU A 33 -10.98 21.40 -24.68
C GLU A 33 -10.66 20.77 -23.32
N ILE A 34 -10.40 19.47 -23.26
CA ILE A 34 -9.98 18.82 -22.00
C ILE A 34 -8.68 19.41 -21.41
N ASN A 35 -7.87 20.09 -22.22
CA ASN A 35 -6.64 20.75 -21.76
C ASN A 35 -6.88 22.07 -20.99
N ARG A 36 -8.13 22.44 -20.70
CA ARG A 36 -8.44 23.66 -19.92
C ARG A 36 -8.14 23.42 -18.45
N SER A 37 -7.76 24.48 -17.73
CA SER A 37 -7.30 24.40 -16.35
C SER A 37 -8.31 23.74 -15.40
N VAL A 38 -9.62 23.91 -15.66
CA VAL A 38 -10.67 23.27 -14.84
C VAL A 38 -10.57 21.74 -14.88
N PHE A 39 -10.31 21.16 -16.05
CA PHE A 39 -10.19 19.72 -16.23
C PHE A 39 -8.80 19.21 -15.83
N GLN A 40 -7.73 19.96 -16.12
CA GLN A 40 -6.38 19.58 -15.71
C GLN A 40 -6.20 19.55 -14.19
N ASN A 41 -6.76 20.53 -13.48
CA ASN A 41 -6.71 20.59 -12.01
C ASN A 41 -7.48 19.44 -11.36
N ALA A 42 -8.54 18.96 -12.01
CA ALA A 42 -9.32 17.81 -11.60
C ALA A 42 -8.70 16.46 -12.04
N GLY A 43 -7.50 16.48 -12.65
CA GLY A 43 -6.83 15.28 -13.15
C GLY A 43 -7.57 14.58 -14.29
N CYS A 44 -8.36 15.31 -15.08
CA CYS A 44 -9.16 14.73 -16.15
C CYS A 44 -8.29 14.22 -17.31
N SER A 45 -8.57 12.99 -17.73
CA SER A 45 -8.01 12.34 -18.91
C SER A 45 -9.13 11.90 -19.86
N LEU A 46 -8.85 11.86 -21.16
CA LEU A 46 -9.81 11.50 -22.20
C LEU A 46 -9.48 10.11 -22.74
N ASN A 47 -10.48 9.23 -22.77
CA ASN A 47 -10.46 8.00 -23.53
C ASN A 47 -11.24 8.20 -24.84
N THR A 48 -10.50 8.54 -25.90
CA THR A 48 -11.09 8.82 -27.23
C THR A 48 -11.67 7.58 -27.91
N ALA A 49 -11.36 6.37 -27.44
CA ALA A 49 -11.89 5.15 -28.03
C ALA A 49 -13.31 4.83 -27.50
N GLN A 50 -13.65 5.35 -26.32
CA GLN A 50 -14.91 5.10 -25.62
C GLN A 50 -15.77 6.35 -25.45
N ASP A 51 -15.36 7.49 -26.05
CA ASP A 51 -16.00 8.80 -25.87
C ASP A 51 -16.27 9.12 -24.39
N GLU A 52 -15.23 8.90 -23.58
CA GLU A 52 -15.30 8.97 -22.12
C GLU A 52 -14.20 9.87 -21.56
N MET A 53 -14.49 10.62 -20.49
CA MET A 53 -13.47 11.32 -19.70
C MET A 53 -13.51 10.92 -18.23
N ASN A 54 -12.32 10.76 -17.64
CA ASN A 54 -12.11 10.34 -16.26
C ASN A 54 -11.31 11.39 -15.50
N CYS A 55 -11.93 12.00 -14.49
CA CYS A 55 -11.32 12.98 -13.59
C CYS A 55 -11.07 12.35 -12.22
N THR A 56 -9.82 12.35 -11.77
CA THR A 56 -9.41 11.75 -10.50
C THR A 56 -9.71 12.62 -9.27
N GLY A 57 -10.10 13.88 -9.46
CA GLY A 57 -10.46 14.83 -8.40
C GLY A 57 -11.71 15.64 -8.73
N SER A 58 -12.03 16.62 -7.88
CA SER A 58 -13.24 17.46 -8.02
C SER A 58 -13.15 18.41 -9.21
N LEU A 59 -14.25 18.53 -9.94
CA LEU A 59 -14.41 19.43 -11.08
C LEU A 59 -15.10 20.72 -10.64
N ILE A 60 -14.43 21.87 -10.78
CA ILE A 60 -14.89 23.15 -10.21
C ILE A 60 -15.08 24.22 -11.28
N PHE A 61 -16.33 24.45 -11.69
CA PHE A 61 -16.74 25.55 -12.56
C PHE A 61 -16.94 26.84 -11.76
N GLY A 62 -15.83 27.54 -11.57
CA GLY A 62 -15.72 28.66 -10.64
C GLY A 62 -16.36 29.97 -11.07
N ASN A 63 -16.90 30.13 -12.28
CA ASN A 63 -17.49 31.39 -12.74
C ASN A 63 -19.00 31.29 -12.96
N ASN A 64 -19.68 32.43 -12.86
CA ASN A 64 -21.09 32.50 -13.23
C ASN A 64 -21.25 32.38 -14.75
N ASN A 65 -22.25 31.63 -15.17
CA ASN A 65 -22.60 31.35 -16.57
C ASN A 65 -21.55 30.56 -17.35
N ASP A 66 -20.69 29.78 -16.67
CA ASP A 66 -19.84 28.81 -17.37
C ASP A 66 -20.71 27.82 -18.18
N THR A 67 -20.28 27.49 -19.39
CA THR A 67 -20.99 26.57 -20.27
C THR A 67 -20.11 25.39 -20.66
N VAL A 68 -20.66 24.18 -20.62
CA VAL A 68 -20.01 22.95 -21.07
C VAL A 68 -20.87 22.35 -22.18
N GLN A 69 -20.28 22.15 -23.35
CA GLN A 69 -20.95 21.58 -24.52
C GLN A 69 -20.16 20.38 -25.03
N PHE A 70 -20.87 19.34 -25.47
CA PHE A 70 -20.29 18.12 -26.01
C PHE A 70 -20.45 18.10 -27.52
N THR A 71 -19.39 17.69 -28.21
CA THR A 71 -19.35 17.60 -29.68
C THR A 71 -19.52 16.18 -30.20
N VAL A 72 -19.58 15.21 -29.29
CA VAL A 72 -19.85 13.80 -29.55
C VAL A 72 -20.96 13.34 -28.60
N ALA A 73 -21.79 12.42 -29.05
CA ALA A 73 -22.89 11.84 -28.29
C ALA A 73 -23.07 10.37 -28.74
N PRO A 74 -23.18 9.39 -27.81
CA PRO A 74 -23.16 9.57 -26.36
C PRO A 74 -21.75 9.91 -25.84
N PHE A 75 -21.67 10.59 -24.68
CA PHE A 75 -20.41 10.91 -24.01
C PHE A 75 -20.53 10.63 -22.51
N THR A 76 -19.52 9.98 -21.92
CA THR A 76 -19.50 9.68 -20.48
C THR A 76 -18.46 10.52 -19.75
N MET A 77 -18.84 11.16 -18.64
CA MET A 77 -17.93 11.92 -17.78
C MET A 77 -17.94 11.32 -16.37
N ASN A 78 -16.81 10.76 -15.95
CA ASN A 78 -16.62 10.22 -14.60
C ASN A 78 -15.77 11.20 -13.79
N VAL A 79 -16.27 11.63 -12.63
CA VAL A 79 -15.61 12.54 -11.71
C VAL A 79 -15.50 11.84 -10.37
N ALA A 80 -14.30 11.50 -9.92
CA ALA A 80 -14.10 10.78 -8.65
C ALA A 80 -14.40 11.64 -7.41
N GLY A 81 -14.29 12.96 -7.53
CA GLY A 81 -14.62 13.92 -6.46
C GLY A 81 -15.94 14.65 -6.70
N ASN A 82 -16.05 15.86 -6.17
CA ASN A 82 -17.25 16.69 -6.30
C ASN A 82 -17.37 17.34 -7.69
N PHE A 83 -18.59 17.66 -8.10
CA PHE A 83 -18.88 18.48 -9.28
C PHE A 83 -19.49 19.82 -8.83
N ASP A 84 -18.66 20.87 -8.79
CA ASP A 84 -19.03 22.18 -8.28
C ASP A 84 -19.31 23.16 -9.42
N TYR A 85 -20.42 23.89 -9.36
CA TYR A 85 -20.75 24.95 -10.32
C TYR A 85 -21.43 26.16 -9.67
N ARG A 86 -21.47 27.28 -10.39
CA ARG A 86 -22.06 28.57 -9.94
C ARG A 86 -23.33 28.94 -10.72
N ASN A 87 -23.87 30.12 -10.40
CA ASN A 87 -25.09 30.63 -11.02
C ASN A 87 -24.99 30.72 -12.54
N GLY A 88 -26.04 30.31 -13.24
CA GLY A 88 -26.12 30.38 -14.70
C GLY A 88 -25.40 29.26 -15.43
N PHE A 89 -24.86 28.26 -14.72
CA PHE A 89 -24.12 27.15 -15.33
C PHE A 89 -24.97 26.41 -16.35
N LYS A 90 -24.37 26.04 -17.49
CA LYS A 90 -25.08 25.37 -18.58
C LYS A 90 -24.30 24.16 -19.05
N LEU A 91 -24.84 22.97 -18.86
CA LEU A 91 -24.27 21.73 -19.37
C LEU A 91 -25.17 21.15 -20.46
N ASN A 92 -24.58 20.94 -21.63
CA ASN A 92 -25.23 20.36 -22.78
C ASN A 92 -26.55 21.07 -23.19
N GLU A 93 -26.62 22.40 -23.02
CA GLU A 93 -27.86 23.18 -23.21
C GLU A 93 -28.51 22.95 -24.59
N SER A 94 -27.73 22.60 -25.62
CA SER A 94 -28.24 22.34 -26.99
C SER A 94 -28.47 20.86 -27.31
N GLY A 95 -28.08 19.93 -26.43
CA GLY A 95 -28.23 18.48 -26.63
C GLY A 95 -29.43 17.89 -25.91
N GLN A 96 -29.60 16.58 -26.05
CA GLN A 96 -30.58 15.78 -25.31
C GLN A 96 -29.95 15.15 -24.07
N ALA A 97 -30.77 14.79 -23.09
CA ALA A 97 -30.31 14.16 -21.85
C ALA A 97 -29.54 12.85 -22.09
N SER A 98 -29.98 12.03 -23.06
CA SER A 98 -29.31 10.76 -23.41
C SER A 98 -27.99 10.94 -24.15
N ASP A 99 -27.60 12.17 -24.50
CA ASP A 99 -26.32 12.44 -25.16
C ASP A 99 -25.15 12.38 -24.16
N VAL A 100 -25.43 12.55 -22.85
CA VAL A 100 -24.39 12.68 -21.83
C VAL A 100 -24.77 11.90 -20.58
N LEU A 101 -23.85 11.04 -20.12
CA LEU A 101 -23.90 10.42 -18.79
C LEU A 101 -22.81 11.05 -17.92
N ILE A 102 -23.16 11.49 -16.71
CA ILE A 102 -22.20 12.03 -15.74
C ILE A 102 -22.26 11.20 -14.47
N ASN A 103 -21.14 10.58 -14.11
CA ASN A 103 -20.95 9.88 -12.85
C ASN A 103 -20.09 10.75 -11.93
N VAL A 104 -20.56 11.03 -10.71
CA VAL A 104 -19.89 11.87 -9.71
C VAL A 104 -19.72 11.08 -8.42
N GLY A 105 -18.48 10.82 -8.00
CA GLY A 105 -18.14 10.06 -6.79
C GLY A 105 -18.20 10.87 -5.49
N GLY A 106 -18.64 12.13 -5.55
CA GLY A 106 -18.86 12.99 -4.39
C GLY A 106 -20.13 13.83 -4.55
N ASP A 107 -20.17 15.00 -3.94
CA ASP A 107 -21.32 15.91 -4.03
C ASP A 107 -21.37 16.64 -5.37
N MET A 108 -22.56 16.90 -5.90
CA MET A 108 -22.73 17.84 -7.01
C MET A 108 -23.15 19.22 -6.49
N ASN A 109 -22.25 19.97 -5.85
CA ASN A 109 -22.58 21.22 -5.15
C ASN A 109 -21.43 22.20 -5.10
N LEU A 110 -21.69 23.49 -4.88
CA LEU A 110 -20.61 24.40 -4.51
C LEU A 110 -20.15 24.10 -3.08
N SER A 111 -18.96 23.51 -2.91
CA SER A 111 -18.38 23.21 -1.60
C SER A 111 -18.42 24.44 -0.66
N GLY A 112 -19.32 24.42 0.33
CA GLY A 112 -19.47 25.47 1.34
C GLY A 112 -20.19 26.76 0.90
N GLY A 113 -20.92 26.78 -0.21
CA GLY A 113 -21.71 27.95 -0.64
C GLY A 113 -23.12 27.60 -1.14
N PRO A 114 -23.97 28.62 -1.39
CA PRO A 114 -25.34 28.40 -1.84
C PRO A 114 -25.34 27.74 -3.23
N PRO A 115 -26.36 26.90 -3.54
CA PRO A 115 -26.44 26.21 -4.82
C PRO A 115 -26.51 27.18 -6.00
N GLY A 116 -25.96 26.77 -7.15
CA GLY A 116 -25.98 27.56 -8.37
C GLY A 116 -27.40 27.75 -8.90
N ASN A 117 -27.92 28.98 -8.86
CA ASN A 117 -29.23 29.33 -9.42
C ASN A 117 -29.17 29.48 -10.94
N ASN A 118 -30.32 29.43 -11.63
CA ASN A 118 -30.43 29.65 -13.07
C ASN A 118 -29.61 28.64 -13.91
N THR A 119 -29.49 27.41 -13.41
CA THR A 119 -28.66 26.36 -14.03
C THR A 119 -29.45 25.60 -15.10
N VAL A 120 -28.80 25.17 -16.18
CA VAL A 120 -29.37 24.25 -17.18
C VAL A 120 -28.47 23.04 -17.31
N ILE A 121 -28.98 21.82 -17.13
CA ILE A 121 -28.21 20.58 -17.32
C ILE A 121 -29.05 19.60 -18.14
N ASN A 122 -28.55 19.16 -19.30
CA ASN A 122 -29.17 18.10 -20.08
C ASN A 122 -28.25 16.87 -20.10
N ALA A 123 -28.39 15.99 -19.12
CA ALA A 123 -27.60 14.78 -18.94
C ALA A 123 -28.32 13.80 -18.00
N VAL A 124 -28.04 12.50 -18.14
CA VAL A 124 -28.31 11.52 -17.08
C VAL A 124 -27.22 11.65 -16.01
N LEU A 125 -27.61 11.71 -14.74
CA LEU A 125 -26.71 11.98 -13.62
C LEU A 125 -26.71 10.83 -12.62
N ASN A 126 -25.55 10.27 -12.32
CA ASN A 126 -25.33 9.35 -11.21
C ASN A 126 -24.40 10.01 -10.20
N ILE A 127 -24.85 10.19 -8.97
CA ILE A 127 -24.14 10.96 -7.94
C ILE A 127 -24.02 10.07 -6.69
N ASP A 128 -22.80 9.95 -6.16
CA ASP A 128 -22.56 9.21 -4.92
C ASP A 128 -22.95 10.05 -3.71
N GLY A 129 -22.57 11.33 -3.67
CA GLY A 129 -22.93 12.25 -2.59
C GLY A 129 -24.25 13.01 -2.81
N SER A 130 -24.44 14.12 -2.09
CA SER A 130 -25.67 14.92 -2.14
C SER A 130 -25.71 15.87 -3.35
N PHE A 131 -26.92 16.27 -3.76
CA PHE A 131 -27.15 17.24 -4.83
C PHE A 131 -28.09 18.39 -4.40
N ASN A 132 -27.65 19.64 -4.53
CA ASN A 132 -28.46 20.84 -4.31
C ASN A 132 -28.64 21.61 -5.63
N VAL A 133 -29.82 21.48 -6.22
CA VAL A 133 -30.25 22.27 -7.37
C VAL A 133 -30.68 23.65 -6.91
N GLY A 134 -30.03 24.71 -7.41
CA GLY A 134 -30.38 26.09 -7.06
C GLY A 134 -31.69 26.55 -7.70
N ASN A 135 -32.20 27.70 -7.27
CA ASN A 135 -33.48 28.26 -7.75
C ASN A 135 -33.47 28.58 -9.25
N ASN A 136 -34.64 28.49 -9.89
CA ASN A 136 -34.87 28.79 -11.31
C ASN A 136 -34.02 27.94 -12.26
N SER A 137 -33.71 26.70 -11.88
CA SER A 137 -32.88 25.80 -12.68
C SER A 137 -33.73 24.84 -13.51
N THR A 138 -33.19 24.34 -14.62
CA THR A 138 -33.86 23.34 -15.46
C THR A 138 -32.91 22.20 -15.75
N LEU A 139 -33.25 21.01 -15.28
CA LEU A 139 -32.48 19.80 -15.54
C LEU A 139 -33.32 18.88 -16.44
N SER A 140 -32.68 18.15 -17.34
CA SER A 140 -33.32 17.15 -18.19
C SER A 140 -32.48 15.89 -18.20
N GLY A 141 -33.09 14.76 -17.88
CA GLY A 141 -32.43 13.47 -17.63
C GLY A 141 -32.75 12.93 -16.25
N ASP A 142 -32.66 11.62 -16.12
CA ASP A 142 -32.87 10.92 -14.85
C ASP A 142 -31.69 11.19 -13.90
N ILE A 143 -31.98 11.22 -12.60
CA ILE A 143 -30.99 11.48 -11.55
C ILE A 143 -31.03 10.34 -10.55
N THR A 144 -29.87 9.71 -10.35
CA THR A 144 -29.65 8.69 -9.33
C THR A 144 -28.68 9.22 -8.28
N ILE A 145 -29.04 9.13 -7.00
CA ILE A 145 -28.18 9.46 -5.85
C ILE A 145 -28.05 8.22 -4.97
N THR A 146 -26.82 7.80 -4.67
CA THR A 146 -26.57 6.50 -4.01
C THR A 146 -26.13 6.57 -2.55
N ASN A 147 -25.66 7.72 -2.05
CA ASN A 147 -25.28 7.91 -0.63
C ASN A 147 -25.51 9.37 -0.16
N GLY A 148 -26.65 9.98 -0.50
CA GLY A 148 -26.90 11.39 -0.18
C GLY A 148 -28.31 11.92 -0.47
N ASP A 149 -28.50 13.21 -0.17
CA ASP A 149 -29.79 13.89 -0.25
C ASP A 149 -29.93 14.74 -1.52
N LEU A 150 -31.17 14.94 -1.99
CA LEU A 150 -31.50 15.85 -3.08
C LEU A 150 -32.32 17.04 -2.59
N ASN A 151 -31.82 18.27 -2.82
CA ASN A 151 -32.57 19.50 -2.58
C ASN A 151 -32.82 20.25 -3.89
N VAL A 152 -34.08 20.57 -4.19
CA VAL A 152 -34.49 21.27 -5.40
C VAL A 152 -35.08 22.64 -5.07
N GLY A 153 -34.35 23.70 -5.39
CA GLY A 153 -34.74 25.08 -5.08
C GLY A 153 -35.95 25.60 -5.88
N ASN A 154 -36.55 26.68 -5.39
CA ASN A 154 -37.75 27.32 -5.92
C ASN A 154 -37.75 27.55 -7.43
N ASN A 155 -38.90 27.39 -8.07
CA ASN A 155 -39.12 27.61 -9.51
C ASN A 155 -38.20 26.77 -10.42
N SER A 156 -37.68 25.65 -9.94
CA SER A 156 -36.83 24.76 -10.74
C SER A 156 -37.63 23.62 -11.35
N THR A 157 -37.16 23.08 -12.46
CA THR A 157 -37.81 21.96 -13.15
C THR A 157 -36.80 20.85 -13.40
N ILE A 158 -37.16 19.61 -13.08
CA ILE A 158 -36.40 18.42 -13.48
C ILE A 158 -37.29 17.62 -14.44
N ASN A 159 -36.81 17.41 -15.67
CA ASN A 159 -37.46 16.60 -16.69
C ASN A 159 -36.80 15.21 -16.72
N GLY A 160 -37.13 14.40 -15.73
CA GLY A 160 -36.58 13.06 -15.51
C GLY A 160 -37.11 12.49 -14.20
N SER A 161 -36.92 11.18 -14.00
CA SER A 161 -37.22 10.51 -12.74
C SER A 161 -36.05 10.61 -11.77
N LEU A 162 -36.36 10.49 -10.48
CA LEU A 162 -35.43 10.58 -9.37
C LEU A 162 -35.37 9.24 -8.65
N ASP A 163 -34.16 8.78 -8.35
CA ASP A 163 -33.88 7.61 -7.54
C ASP A 163 -32.83 7.97 -6.48
N VAL A 164 -33.21 8.10 -5.22
CA VAL A 164 -32.41 8.76 -4.18
C VAL A 164 -32.31 7.89 -2.92
N ASP A 165 -31.10 7.45 -2.59
CA ASP A 165 -30.80 6.82 -1.30
C ASP A 165 -30.54 7.88 -0.22
N GLY A 166 -31.58 8.61 0.16
CA GLY A 166 -31.55 9.74 1.08
C GLY A 166 -32.85 10.55 1.07
N ASP A 167 -32.82 11.75 1.66
CA ASP A 167 -33.99 12.64 1.70
C ASP A 167 -34.14 13.46 0.40
N VAL A 168 -35.38 13.74 0.00
CA VAL A 168 -35.69 14.63 -1.13
C VAL A 168 -36.49 15.84 -0.68
N THR A 169 -35.98 17.05 -0.88
CA THR A 169 -36.69 18.30 -0.58
C THR A 169 -37.00 19.08 -1.85
N LEU A 170 -38.27 19.36 -2.10
CA LEU A 170 -38.77 20.17 -3.20
C LEU A 170 -39.30 21.50 -2.68
N ASP A 171 -38.61 22.61 -2.97
CA ASP A 171 -39.04 23.95 -2.59
C ASP A 171 -40.27 24.42 -3.41
N PRO A 172 -41.00 25.47 -2.94
CA PRO A 172 -42.16 26.01 -3.63
C PRO A 172 -41.99 26.31 -5.12
N ASN A 173 -43.00 25.92 -5.91
CA ASN A 173 -43.06 26.07 -7.36
C ASN A 173 -41.97 25.30 -8.13
N SER A 174 -41.26 24.37 -7.49
CA SER A 174 -40.47 23.38 -8.22
C SER A 174 -41.37 22.37 -8.93
N THR A 175 -40.87 21.73 -9.99
CA THR A 175 -41.61 20.73 -10.75
C THR A 175 -40.72 19.54 -11.12
N ILE A 176 -41.15 18.34 -10.78
CA ILE A 176 -40.55 17.09 -11.24
C ILE A 176 -41.47 16.48 -12.28
N ASN A 177 -41.04 16.50 -13.55
CA ASN A 177 -41.73 15.86 -14.67
C ASN A 177 -41.30 14.40 -14.79
N GLY A 178 -41.52 13.62 -13.74
CA GLY A 178 -41.08 12.24 -13.60
C GLY A 178 -41.57 11.63 -12.29
N ASN A 179 -40.99 10.48 -11.93
CA ASN A 179 -41.27 9.78 -10.67
C ASN A 179 -40.21 10.08 -9.62
N ILE A 180 -40.51 9.80 -8.36
CA ILE A 180 -39.56 9.87 -7.24
C ILE A 180 -39.56 8.54 -6.50
N ASN A 181 -38.38 7.92 -6.41
CA ASN A 181 -38.06 6.83 -5.49
C ASN A 181 -37.07 7.37 -4.47
N SER A 182 -37.35 7.18 -3.19
CA SER A 182 -36.57 7.76 -2.10
C SER A 182 -36.56 6.83 -0.90
N THR A 183 -35.39 6.40 -0.44
CA THR A 183 -35.28 5.61 0.81
C THR A 183 -35.48 6.49 2.06
N GLY A 184 -35.32 7.81 1.94
CA GLY A 184 -35.57 8.81 2.97
C GLY A 184 -36.88 9.58 2.79
N THR A 185 -37.09 10.61 3.61
CA THR A 185 -38.31 11.44 3.61
C THR A 185 -38.37 12.35 2.39
N VAL A 186 -39.53 12.42 1.74
CA VAL A 186 -39.79 13.38 0.66
C VAL A 186 -40.59 14.57 1.18
N THR A 187 -39.97 15.75 1.28
CA THR A 187 -40.66 17.01 1.57
C THR A 187 -41.08 17.69 0.27
N ASN A 188 -42.36 17.61 -0.10
CA ASN A 188 -42.89 18.16 -1.34
C ASN A 188 -43.69 19.46 -1.12
N GLU A 189 -43.11 20.62 -1.46
CA GLU A 189 -43.81 21.91 -1.59
C GLU A 189 -44.02 22.33 -3.07
N GLY A 190 -43.71 21.43 -4.01
CA GLY A 190 -43.74 21.65 -5.46
C GLY A 190 -44.85 20.88 -6.19
N THR A 191 -44.53 20.44 -7.40
CA THR A 191 -45.41 19.58 -8.23
C THR A 191 -44.64 18.39 -8.77
N VAL A 192 -45.11 17.18 -8.52
CA VAL A 192 -44.58 15.94 -9.11
C VAL A 192 -45.62 15.37 -10.06
N THR A 193 -45.28 15.21 -11.35
CA THR A 193 -46.25 14.72 -12.34
C THR A 193 -46.44 13.21 -12.30
N GLY A 194 -45.44 12.48 -11.83
CA GLY A 194 -45.48 11.02 -11.62
C GLY A 194 -45.85 10.65 -10.18
N TYR A 195 -45.41 9.47 -9.75
CA TYR A 195 -45.61 9.01 -8.38
C TYR A 195 -44.44 9.39 -7.44
N ILE A 196 -44.68 9.27 -6.14
CA ILE A 196 -43.67 9.36 -5.08
C ILE A 196 -43.72 8.06 -4.26
N ASN A 197 -42.63 7.30 -4.27
CA ASN A 197 -42.43 6.10 -3.45
C ASN A 197 -41.39 6.42 -2.37
N ALA A 198 -41.84 6.60 -1.12
CA ALA A 198 -41.00 6.98 0.01
C ALA A 198 -41.63 6.58 1.35
N PRO A 199 -40.83 6.30 2.41
CA PRO A 199 -41.34 5.94 3.73
C PRO A 199 -42.24 7.01 4.35
N GLU A 200 -41.95 8.28 4.06
CA GLU A 200 -42.69 9.43 4.55
C GLU A 200 -42.70 10.54 3.49
N VAL A 201 -43.87 11.12 3.24
CA VAL A 201 -44.02 12.29 2.39
C VAL A 201 -44.67 13.41 3.20
N GLU A 202 -43.95 14.51 3.33
CA GLU A 202 -44.38 15.73 4.00
C GLU A 202 -44.61 16.87 3.01
N GLY A 203 -45.29 17.94 3.46
CA GLY A 203 -45.55 19.14 2.65
C GLY A 203 -46.92 19.16 1.96
N GLY A 204 -47.22 20.30 1.33
CA GLY A 204 -48.53 20.58 0.73
C GLY A 204 -48.56 20.60 -0.81
N GLY A 205 -47.48 20.14 -1.46
CA GLY A 205 -47.33 20.12 -2.91
C GLY A 205 -48.22 19.10 -3.63
N ASP A 206 -48.43 19.31 -4.92
CA ASP A 206 -49.17 18.37 -5.76
C ASP A 206 -48.28 17.18 -6.15
N ALA A 207 -48.81 15.97 -6.10
CA ALA A 207 -48.15 14.76 -6.58
C ALA A 207 -49.20 13.83 -7.22
N GLY A 208 -48.74 12.87 -8.02
CA GLY A 208 -49.56 11.75 -8.47
C GLY A 208 -49.86 10.79 -7.32
N GLU A 209 -49.56 9.51 -7.53
CA GLU A 209 -49.68 8.52 -6.47
C GLU A 209 -48.56 8.67 -5.43
N VAL A 210 -48.88 8.45 -4.16
CA VAL A 210 -47.90 8.43 -3.06
C VAL A 210 -47.99 7.07 -2.38
N CYS A 211 -46.86 6.39 -2.21
CA CYS A 211 -46.78 5.05 -1.63
C CYS A 211 -45.49 4.86 -0.81
N ASP A 212 -45.47 3.81 0.01
CA ASP A 212 -44.30 3.28 0.74
C ASP A 212 -44.31 1.76 0.53
N VAL A 213 -43.70 1.31 -0.58
CA VAL A 213 -43.74 -0.08 -1.04
C VAL A 213 -42.37 -0.48 -1.58
N ASN A 214 -42.14 -1.78 -1.88
CA ASN A 214 -40.92 -2.31 -2.53
C ASN A 214 -39.58 -1.67 -2.09
N ASP A 215 -39.39 -1.48 -0.79
CA ASP A 215 -38.21 -0.83 -0.20
C ASP A 215 -37.91 0.57 -0.78
N ASN A 216 -38.96 1.22 -1.29
CA ASN A 216 -39.00 2.52 -1.96
C ASN A 216 -38.21 2.56 -3.29
N GLU A 217 -38.00 1.40 -3.91
CA GLU A 217 -37.29 1.23 -5.18
C GLU A 217 -38.27 0.77 -6.28
N GLY A 218 -38.57 1.65 -7.24
CA GLY A 218 -39.48 1.36 -8.37
C GLY A 218 -40.91 1.86 -8.16
N PRO A 219 -41.86 1.51 -9.05
CA PRO A 219 -43.14 2.21 -9.15
C PRO A 219 -44.12 2.00 -8.00
N CYS A 220 -44.81 3.08 -7.60
CA CYS A 220 -46.05 2.96 -6.85
C CYS A 220 -47.06 2.10 -7.61
N PHE A 221 -47.83 1.30 -6.89
CA PHE A 221 -48.76 0.32 -7.47
C PHE A 221 -49.88 1.01 -8.28
N GLY A 222 -49.60 1.30 -9.56
CA GLY A 222 -50.50 2.12 -10.35
C GLY A 222 -50.27 2.26 -11.85
N ASP A 223 -49.38 1.50 -12.50
CA ASP A 223 -49.57 1.06 -13.91
C ASP A 223 -48.57 -0.06 -14.27
N THR A 224 -48.99 -1.31 -14.04
CA THR A 224 -48.34 -2.58 -14.40
C THR A 224 -46.88 -2.78 -13.95
N THR A 225 -46.66 -3.60 -12.92
CA THR A 225 -45.32 -4.05 -12.49
C THR A 225 -44.75 -5.16 -13.39
N VAL A 226 -45.31 -5.33 -14.60
CA VAL A 226 -44.91 -6.37 -15.55
C VAL A 226 -44.16 -5.72 -16.71
N PHE A 227 -42.83 -5.76 -16.65
CA PHE A 227 -41.97 -5.31 -17.74
C PHE A 227 -42.06 -6.25 -18.94
N LYS A 228 -41.86 -7.57 -18.74
CA LYS A 228 -41.97 -8.60 -19.79
C LYS A 228 -42.36 -9.96 -19.22
N TYR A 229 -42.79 -10.87 -20.09
CA TYR A 229 -42.92 -12.29 -19.77
C TYR A 229 -41.77 -13.05 -20.41
N ARG A 230 -41.00 -13.79 -19.61
CA ARG A 230 -39.93 -14.67 -20.12
C ARG A 230 -40.42 -16.11 -20.14
N LEU A 231 -40.32 -16.76 -21.30
CA LEU A 231 -40.81 -18.11 -21.58
C LEU A 231 -39.64 -19.06 -21.81
N ASN A 232 -39.29 -19.84 -20.79
CA ASN A 232 -38.25 -20.86 -20.90
C ASN A 232 -38.82 -22.12 -21.55
N ASN A 233 -38.31 -22.47 -22.74
CA ASN A 233 -38.83 -23.58 -23.54
C ASN A 233 -37.70 -24.50 -24.03
N PRO A 234 -37.97 -25.82 -24.16
CA PRO A 234 -36.94 -26.79 -24.52
C PRO A 234 -36.61 -26.82 -26.03
N GLY A 235 -37.27 -26.02 -26.87
CA GLY A 235 -37.13 -26.05 -28.33
C GLY A 235 -37.76 -27.29 -28.99
N THR A 236 -37.55 -28.50 -28.47
CA THR A 236 -38.18 -29.74 -28.94
C THR A 236 -38.93 -30.44 -27.80
N ALA A 237 -40.13 -30.95 -28.06
CA ALA A 237 -40.94 -31.69 -27.08
C ALA A 237 -41.76 -32.82 -27.72
N PHE A 238 -42.32 -33.69 -26.88
CA PHE A 238 -43.02 -34.88 -27.33
C PHE A 238 -44.53 -34.70 -27.33
N THR A 239 -45.20 -35.13 -28.40
CA THR A 239 -46.67 -35.03 -28.54
C THR A 239 -47.45 -35.93 -27.57
N CYS A 240 -46.76 -36.88 -26.92
CA CYS A 240 -47.35 -37.80 -25.94
C CYS A 240 -47.15 -37.35 -24.47
N GLU A 241 -46.49 -36.22 -24.24
CA GLU A 241 -46.37 -35.58 -22.92
C GLU A 241 -46.98 -34.17 -22.94
N SER A 242 -47.34 -33.67 -21.76
CA SER A 242 -47.59 -32.24 -21.60
C SER A 242 -46.26 -31.51 -21.54
N LEU A 243 -46.05 -30.52 -22.41
CA LEU A 243 -44.91 -29.63 -22.35
C LEU A 243 -45.04 -28.68 -21.15
N SER A 244 -44.06 -28.67 -20.25
CA SER A 244 -44.00 -27.68 -19.17
C SER A 244 -43.15 -26.50 -19.62
N ILE A 245 -43.74 -25.31 -19.70
CA ILE A 245 -43.05 -24.05 -19.97
C ILE A 245 -42.94 -23.30 -18.65
N PHE A 246 -41.72 -22.89 -18.28
CA PHE A 246 -41.51 -22.05 -17.11
C PHE A 246 -41.65 -20.58 -17.52
N VAL A 247 -42.66 -19.91 -16.95
CA VAL A 247 -43.01 -18.52 -17.24
C VAL A 247 -42.58 -17.66 -16.08
N GLU A 248 -41.76 -16.66 -16.36
CA GLU A 248 -41.35 -15.62 -15.40
C GLU A 248 -42.02 -14.30 -15.79
N VAL A 249 -42.59 -13.63 -14.81
CA VAL A 249 -43.19 -12.30 -14.93
C VAL A 249 -42.17 -11.32 -14.41
N CYS A 250 -41.51 -10.60 -15.30
CA CYS A 250 -40.36 -9.80 -14.94
C CYS A 250 -40.79 -8.38 -14.58
N ALA A 251 -40.25 -7.84 -13.50
CA ALA A 251 -40.47 -6.44 -13.12
C ALA A 251 -39.46 -5.48 -13.78
N ASP A 252 -38.34 -6.00 -14.28
CA ASP A 252 -37.30 -5.23 -14.98
C ASP A 252 -36.88 -5.86 -16.33
N SER A 253 -35.99 -5.16 -17.05
CA SER A 253 -35.50 -5.57 -18.37
C SER A 253 -34.57 -6.79 -18.37
N GLY A 254 -33.85 -7.04 -17.27
CA GLY A 254 -33.00 -8.21 -17.08
C GLY A 254 -33.75 -9.43 -16.53
N CYS A 255 -35.01 -9.26 -16.10
CA CYS A 255 -35.72 -10.18 -15.19
C CYS A 255 -34.90 -10.53 -13.93
N THR A 256 -34.12 -9.60 -13.41
CA THR A 256 -33.41 -9.78 -12.13
C THR A 256 -34.37 -9.71 -10.94
N SER A 257 -35.52 -9.07 -11.13
CA SER A 257 -36.65 -9.02 -10.20
C SER A 257 -37.91 -9.55 -10.88
N LEU A 258 -38.72 -10.26 -10.09
CA LEU A 258 -40.02 -10.79 -10.53
C LEU A 258 -41.15 -9.86 -10.06
N SER A 259 -42.15 -9.70 -10.93
CA SER A 259 -43.37 -8.95 -10.64
C SER A 259 -44.16 -9.59 -9.51
N VAL A 260 -44.65 -8.75 -8.61
CA VAL A 260 -45.53 -9.14 -7.51
C VAL A 260 -47.02 -9.08 -7.89
N ASP A 261 -47.34 -8.64 -9.12
CA ASP A 261 -48.71 -8.61 -9.61
C ASP A 261 -49.23 -10.02 -9.89
N GLU A 262 -50.49 -10.26 -9.53
CA GLU A 262 -51.20 -11.47 -9.94
C GLU A 262 -51.60 -11.36 -11.41
N VAL A 263 -50.94 -12.16 -12.26
CA VAL A 263 -51.22 -12.23 -13.68
C VAL A 263 -52.08 -13.45 -13.99
N THR A 264 -53.04 -13.30 -14.90
CA THR A 264 -53.72 -14.43 -15.54
C THR A 264 -53.18 -14.56 -16.96
N ALA A 265 -52.45 -15.64 -17.25
CA ALA A 265 -51.82 -15.87 -18.55
C ALA A 265 -52.26 -17.18 -19.20
N ASN A 266 -52.23 -17.21 -20.53
CA ASN A 266 -52.55 -18.34 -21.38
C ASN A 266 -51.43 -18.50 -22.42
N LEU A 267 -50.72 -19.63 -22.38
CA LEU A 267 -49.73 -19.96 -23.40
C LEU A 267 -50.44 -20.47 -24.64
N VAL A 268 -50.03 -19.97 -25.80
CA VAL A 268 -50.62 -20.32 -27.10
C VAL A 268 -49.51 -20.77 -28.04
N ALA A 269 -49.62 -22.00 -28.54
CA ALA A 269 -48.76 -22.55 -29.58
C ALA A 269 -49.50 -22.50 -30.93
N THR A 270 -49.00 -21.68 -31.85
CA THR A 270 -49.60 -21.49 -33.18
C THR A 270 -48.74 -22.16 -34.25
N PRO A 271 -49.30 -22.92 -35.21
CA PRO A 271 -48.50 -23.50 -36.29
C PRO A 271 -47.69 -22.44 -37.06
N ASN A 272 -46.38 -22.66 -37.20
CA ASN A 272 -45.50 -21.75 -37.93
C ASN A 272 -45.78 -21.81 -39.44
N ALA A 273 -45.71 -20.68 -40.15
CA ALA A 273 -45.97 -20.60 -41.60
C ALA A 273 -45.02 -21.45 -42.47
N SER A 274 -43.88 -21.88 -41.91
CA SER A 274 -42.89 -22.73 -42.57
C SER A 274 -43.17 -24.24 -42.40
N ASN A 275 -44.32 -24.63 -41.83
CA ASN A 275 -44.65 -26.02 -41.45
C ASN A 275 -44.59 -27.02 -42.63
N PRO A 276 -43.59 -27.91 -42.69
CA PRO A 276 -43.56 -28.99 -43.69
C PRO A 276 -44.37 -30.21 -43.23
N ASP A 277 -44.62 -30.36 -41.92
CA ASP A 277 -44.96 -31.63 -41.26
C ASP A 277 -46.41 -31.74 -40.76
N GLY A 278 -47.31 -30.86 -41.21
CA GLY A 278 -48.76 -31.10 -41.11
C GLY A 278 -49.47 -30.58 -39.85
N ALA A 279 -48.83 -29.79 -38.99
CA ALA A 279 -49.52 -29.08 -37.92
C ALA A 279 -50.52 -28.05 -38.50
N THR A 280 -51.79 -28.19 -38.11
CA THR A 280 -52.91 -27.36 -38.63
C THR A 280 -53.73 -26.68 -37.54
N GLN A 281 -53.51 -27.04 -36.28
CA GLN A 281 -54.31 -26.61 -35.15
C GLN A 281 -53.48 -25.79 -34.17
N THR A 282 -54.07 -24.73 -33.61
CA THR A 282 -53.52 -23.97 -32.48
C THR A 282 -53.91 -24.64 -31.18
N PHE A 283 -52.98 -24.70 -30.24
CA PHE A 283 -53.21 -25.23 -28.89
C PHE A 283 -52.95 -24.16 -27.84
N ASP A 284 -53.69 -24.21 -26.74
CA ASP A 284 -53.50 -23.30 -25.61
C ASP A 284 -53.51 -24.04 -24.27
N SER A 285 -52.96 -23.41 -23.23
CA SER A 285 -52.89 -23.97 -21.89
C SER A 285 -54.17 -23.73 -21.07
N GLY A 286 -55.11 -22.95 -21.59
CA GLY A 286 -56.11 -22.23 -20.81
C GLY A 286 -55.49 -21.14 -19.92
N ASN A 287 -56.37 -20.31 -19.34
CA ASN A 287 -55.98 -19.24 -18.43
C ASN A 287 -55.49 -19.79 -17.09
N GLN A 288 -54.29 -19.39 -16.68
CA GLN A 288 -53.65 -19.73 -15.42
C GLN A 288 -53.30 -18.46 -14.65
N THR A 289 -53.62 -18.41 -13.37
CA THR A 289 -53.39 -17.24 -12.52
C THR A 289 -52.25 -17.50 -11.54
N PHE A 290 -51.24 -16.62 -11.49
CA PHE A 290 -50.05 -16.76 -10.64
C PHE A 290 -49.36 -15.41 -10.42
N VAL A 291 -48.40 -15.38 -9.49
CA VAL A 291 -47.55 -14.22 -9.15
C VAL A 291 -46.09 -14.61 -9.34
N GLY A 292 -45.26 -13.72 -9.87
CA GLY A 292 -43.82 -13.92 -10.03
C GLY A 292 -43.45 -14.92 -11.11
N SER A 293 -43.57 -16.23 -10.85
CA SER A 293 -43.25 -17.27 -11.84
C SER A 293 -44.08 -18.53 -11.66
N GLN A 294 -44.29 -19.28 -12.74
CA GLN A 294 -45.05 -20.52 -12.72
C GLN A 294 -44.67 -21.44 -13.89
N SER A 295 -44.60 -22.74 -13.61
CA SER A 295 -44.61 -23.76 -14.67
C SER A 295 -46.03 -23.96 -15.19
N ILE A 296 -46.26 -23.67 -16.47
CA ILE A 296 -47.54 -23.88 -17.16
C ILE A 296 -47.42 -25.07 -18.10
N SER A 297 -48.33 -26.03 -17.94
CA SER A 297 -48.42 -27.20 -18.82
C SER A 297 -49.23 -26.90 -20.07
N LEU A 298 -48.67 -27.20 -21.24
CA LEU A 298 -49.26 -27.04 -22.56
C LEU A 298 -49.27 -28.40 -23.28
N ALA A 299 -50.44 -28.91 -23.66
CA ALA A 299 -50.57 -30.20 -24.34
C ALA A 299 -50.72 -29.99 -25.85
N ILE A 300 -49.75 -30.50 -26.63
CA ILE A 300 -49.75 -30.40 -28.09
C ILE A 300 -49.67 -31.81 -28.68
N PRO A 301 -50.80 -32.45 -29.03
CA PRO A 301 -50.84 -33.85 -29.45
C PRO A 301 -50.45 -34.07 -30.92
N ASP A 302 -50.26 -33.00 -31.70
CA ASP A 302 -49.98 -33.04 -33.13
C ASP A 302 -48.49 -32.72 -33.37
N PRO A 303 -47.75 -33.52 -34.16
CA PRO A 303 -46.37 -33.22 -34.51
C PRO A 303 -46.30 -32.04 -35.49
N GLY A 304 -45.18 -31.31 -35.45
CA GLY A 304 -44.90 -30.17 -36.34
C GLY A 304 -44.29 -28.98 -35.61
N ASN A 305 -44.12 -27.87 -36.34
CA ASN A 305 -43.47 -26.67 -35.82
C ASN A 305 -44.51 -25.63 -35.36
N TYR A 306 -44.28 -25.06 -34.19
CA TYR A 306 -45.16 -24.10 -33.54
C TYR A 306 -44.37 -22.88 -33.10
N ASP A 307 -45.00 -21.71 -33.12
CA ASP A 307 -44.50 -20.50 -32.47
C ASP A 307 -45.24 -20.32 -31.14
N LEU A 308 -44.49 -20.26 -30.05
CA LEU A 308 -45.00 -20.03 -28.71
C LEU A 308 -45.28 -18.53 -28.51
N SER A 309 -46.41 -18.24 -27.88
CA SER A 309 -46.79 -16.89 -27.48
C SER A 309 -47.54 -16.95 -26.15
N ILE A 310 -47.67 -15.81 -25.48
CA ILE A 310 -48.40 -15.69 -24.23
C ILE A 310 -49.45 -14.58 -24.36
N GLN A 311 -50.67 -14.89 -23.94
CA GLN A 311 -51.75 -13.93 -23.77
C GLN A 311 -51.92 -13.69 -22.28
N SER A 312 -51.96 -12.44 -21.83
CA SER A 312 -52.00 -12.11 -20.40
C SER A 312 -53.07 -11.08 -20.06
N SER A 313 -53.53 -11.10 -18.81
CA SER A 313 -54.47 -10.11 -18.26
C SER A 313 -53.83 -8.76 -18.02
N ILE A 314 -52.50 -8.73 -17.84
CA ILE A 314 -51.69 -7.52 -17.70
C ILE A 314 -50.82 -7.39 -18.94
N ALA A 315 -50.98 -6.27 -19.66
CA ALA A 315 -50.15 -5.98 -20.83
C ALA A 315 -48.72 -5.65 -20.36
N PRO A 316 -47.70 -6.34 -20.89
CA PRO A 316 -46.32 -6.06 -20.52
C PRO A 316 -45.82 -4.79 -21.21
N GLN A 317 -44.85 -4.11 -20.60
CA GLN A 317 -44.20 -2.93 -21.21
C GLN A 317 -43.40 -3.30 -22.47
N GLN A 318 -42.85 -4.51 -22.51
CA GLN A 318 -42.17 -5.11 -23.67
C GLN A 318 -42.82 -6.46 -24.04
N GLY A 319 -42.76 -6.83 -25.32
CA GLY A 319 -43.23 -8.15 -25.77
C GLY A 319 -42.56 -9.30 -25.03
N ALA A 320 -43.19 -10.47 -25.06
CA ALA A 320 -42.66 -11.67 -24.42
C ALA A 320 -41.30 -12.07 -25.02
N GLU A 321 -40.39 -12.52 -24.15
CA GLU A 321 -39.07 -13.04 -24.47
C GLU A 321 -39.12 -14.55 -24.36
N CYS A 322 -38.65 -15.28 -25.38
CA CYS A 322 -38.52 -16.72 -25.29
C CYS A 322 -37.05 -17.08 -25.15
N VAL A 323 -36.74 -17.83 -24.10
CA VAL A 323 -35.41 -18.39 -23.84
C VAL A 323 -35.50 -19.87 -24.22
N GLY A 324 -34.90 -20.19 -25.36
CA GLY A 324 -34.86 -21.55 -25.90
C GLY A 324 -33.98 -21.60 -27.16
N PRO A 325 -33.59 -22.80 -27.61
CA PRO A 325 -32.59 -22.99 -28.68
C PRO A 325 -32.92 -22.31 -30.01
N SER A 326 -34.19 -21.96 -30.24
CA SER A 326 -34.66 -21.26 -31.45
C SER A 326 -35.66 -20.15 -31.10
N GLY A 327 -35.46 -19.49 -29.95
CA GLY A 327 -36.37 -18.46 -29.43
C GLY A 327 -37.74 -19.05 -29.11
N CYS A 328 -38.81 -18.49 -29.67
CA CYS A 328 -40.18 -18.97 -29.46
C CYS A 328 -40.56 -20.16 -30.37
N ALA A 329 -39.68 -20.61 -31.26
CA ALA A 329 -39.98 -21.74 -32.13
C ALA A 329 -39.86 -23.07 -31.36
N LEU A 330 -40.91 -23.87 -31.45
CA LEU A 330 -41.06 -25.16 -30.79
C LEU A 330 -41.33 -26.26 -31.84
N THR A 331 -40.61 -27.36 -31.75
CA THR A 331 -40.80 -28.54 -32.59
C THR A 331 -41.43 -29.67 -31.78
N MET A 332 -42.62 -30.12 -32.16
CA MET A 332 -43.30 -31.25 -31.54
C MET A 332 -43.05 -32.51 -32.35
N VAL A 333 -42.54 -33.56 -31.70
CA VAL A 333 -42.21 -34.84 -32.35
C VAL A 333 -42.92 -36.00 -31.67
N ASP A 334 -43.26 -37.02 -32.45
CA ASP A 334 -43.81 -38.28 -31.91
C ASP A 334 -42.71 -39.19 -31.36
N THR A 335 -41.44 -39.00 -31.75
CA THR A 335 -40.32 -39.89 -31.38
C THR A 335 -38.98 -39.13 -31.41
N GLY A 336 -38.11 -39.35 -30.41
CA GLY A 336 -36.80 -38.70 -30.30
C GLY A 336 -36.09 -39.01 -28.98
N PHE A 337 -35.06 -38.22 -28.65
CA PHE A 337 -34.39 -38.26 -27.35
C PHE A 337 -34.68 -37.00 -26.54
N GLN A 338 -34.91 -37.19 -25.24
CA GLN A 338 -34.78 -36.13 -24.25
C GLN A 338 -33.39 -36.23 -23.63
N VAL A 339 -32.65 -35.12 -23.61
CA VAL A 339 -31.29 -35.06 -23.03
C VAL A 339 -31.32 -34.07 -21.88
N VAL A 340 -30.97 -34.52 -20.68
CA VAL A 340 -30.94 -33.68 -19.47
C VAL A 340 -29.53 -33.70 -18.90
N ALA A 341 -28.89 -32.54 -18.90
CA ALA A 341 -27.61 -32.29 -18.25
C ALA A 341 -27.80 -31.42 -17.00
N PRO A 342 -26.94 -31.55 -15.98
CA PRO A 342 -26.94 -30.64 -14.85
C PRO A 342 -26.41 -29.27 -15.26
N ASP A 343 -26.96 -28.23 -14.63
CA ASP A 343 -26.57 -26.84 -14.83
C ASP A 343 -26.58 -26.12 -13.47
N PRO A 344 -25.48 -25.46 -13.05
CA PRO A 344 -24.15 -25.44 -13.68
C PRO A 344 -23.29 -26.66 -13.32
N VAL A 345 -22.14 -26.82 -13.99
CA VAL A 345 -21.08 -27.79 -13.64
C VAL A 345 -19.70 -27.13 -13.54
N ILE A 346 -18.74 -27.82 -12.92
CA ILE A 346 -17.35 -27.35 -12.78
C ILE A 346 -16.46 -28.07 -13.79
N ALA A 347 -15.64 -27.32 -14.52
CA ALA A 347 -14.71 -27.84 -15.52
C ALA A 347 -13.77 -28.90 -14.92
N GLY A 348 -13.65 -30.03 -15.60
CA GLY A 348 -12.84 -31.18 -15.21
C GLY A 348 -13.52 -32.16 -14.23
N ASN A 349 -14.67 -31.81 -13.63
CA ASN A 349 -15.45 -32.74 -12.82
C ASN A 349 -16.31 -33.66 -13.70
N ASP A 350 -16.53 -34.88 -13.22
CA ASP A 350 -17.50 -35.79 -13.84
C ASP A 350 -18.93 -35.35 -13.49
N PHE A 351 -19.81 -35.34 -14.48
CA PHE A 351 -21.24 -35.10 -14.33
C PHE A 351 -22.05 -36.16 -15.08
N SER A 352 -23.33 -36.28 -14.73
CA SER A 352 -24.21 -37.31 -15.31
C SER A 352 -25.23 -36.70 -16.26
N VAL A 353 -25.33 -37.24 -17.47
CA VAL A 353 -26.31 -36.82 -18.48
C VAL A 353 -27.35 -37.92 -18.65
N LEU A 354 -28.61 -37.60 -18.38
CA LEU A 354 -29.73 -38.52 -18.57
C LEU A 354 -30.22 -38.42 -20.02
N VAL A 355 -30.25 -39.56 -20.72
CA VAL A 355 -30.82 -39.68 -22.06
C VAL A 355 -32.04 -40.59 -21.98
N ARG A 356 -33.21 -40.06 -22.33
CA ARG A 356 -34.48 -40.80 -22.38
C ARG A 356 -34.94 -40.90 -23.83
N SER A 357 -35.11 -42.12 -24.33
CA SER A 357 -35.69 -42.39 -25.63
C SER A 357 -37.20 -42.41 -25.52
N VAL A 358 -37.88 -41.56 -26.31
CA VAL A 358 -39.33 -41.37 -26.20
C VAL A 358 -39.97 -41.66 -27.55
N ARG A 359 -41.07 -42.40 -27.53
CA ARG A 359 -42.01 -42.54 -28.65
C ARG A 359 -43.46 -42.50 -28.17
N LYS A 360 -44.37 -42.01 -29.01
CA LYS A 360 -45.81 -42.14 -28.81
C LYS A 360 -46.29 -43.55 -29.15
N ASP A 361 -47.04 -44.16 -28.23
CA ASP A 361 -47.75 -45.41 -28.51
C ASP A 361 -49.04 -45.10 -29.30
N GLU A 362 -49.15 -45.64 -30.51
CA GLU A 362 -50.27 -45.35 -31.42
C GLU A 362 -51.64 -45.83 -30.91
N ASN A 363 -51.68 -46.77 -29.94
CA ASN A 363 -52.93 -47.32 -29.42
C ASN A 363 -53.42 -46.56 -28.18
N THR A 364 -52.50 -46.12 -27.32
CA THR A 364 -52.81 -45.52 -26.03
C THR A 364 -52.59 -44.00 -26.00
N GLY A 365 -51.80 -43.47 -26.94
CA GLY A 365 -51.37 -42.07 -26.94
C GLY A 365 -50.33 -41.71 -25.88
N ALA A 366 -49.94 -42.67 -25.03
CA ALA A 366 -48.95 -42.47 -23.97
C ALA A 366 -47.51 -42.58 -24.52
N CYS A 367 -46.56 -41.95 -23.82
CA CYS A 367 -45.16 -42.15 -24.13
C CYS A 367 -44.65 -43.51 -23.67
N ALA A 368 -43.81 -44.11 -24.51
CA ALA A 368 -43.11 -45.36 -24.26
C ALA A 368 -41.65 -45.23 -24.72
N ALA A 369 -40.80 -46.18 -24.30
CA ALA A 369 -39.43 -46.27 -24.76
C ALA A 369 -39.36 -46.46 -26.30
N ALA A 370 -38.55 -45.65 -26.98
CA ALA A 370 -38.28 -45.82 -28.40
C ALA A 370 -37.26 -46.95 -28.65
N VAL A 371 -36.27 -47.08 -27.76
CA VAL A 371 -35.25 -48.12 -27.79
C VAL A 371 -35.03 -48.69 -26.38
N GLN A 372 -34.53 -49.93 -26.31
CA GLN A 372 -34.17 -50.64 -25.07
C GLN A 372 -32.94 -51.52 -25.33
N GLY A 373 -32.11 -51.76 -24.31
CA GLY A 373 -30.88 -52.52 -24.42
C GLY A 373 -29.70 -51.70 -24.96
N GLY A 374 -28.66 -52.38 -25.46
CA GLY A 374 -27.45 -51.74 -25.96
C GLY A 374 -27.65 -51.08 -27.33
N ILE A 375 -27.48 -49.76 -27.37
CA ILE A 375 -27.63 -48.90 -28.56
C ILE A 375 -26.37 -48.05 -28.74
N ASP A 376 -25.93 -47.88 -29.97
CA ASP A 376 -24.85 -46.93 -30.29
C ASP A 376 -25.43 -45.53 -30.45
N LEU A 377 -24.88 -44.54 -29.74
CA LEU A 377 -25.31 -43.14 -29.79
C LEU A 377 -24.22 -42.27 -30.40
N ASP A 378 -24.56 -41.46 -31.38
CA ASP A 378 -23.70 -40.38 -31.86
C ASP A 378 -23.91 -39.16 -30.97
N ILE A 379 -22.89 -38.77 -30.22
CA ILE A 379 -22.94 -37.62 -29.31
C ILE A 379 -22.12 -36.47 -29.87
N GLY A 380 -22.73 -35.29 -30.00
CA GLY A 380 -22.05 -34.06 -30.40
C GLY A 380 -22.00 -33.03 -29.28
N LEU A 381 -20.99 -32.15 -29.35
CA LEU A 381 -20.86 -30.95 -28.51
C LEU A 381 -21.30 -29.73 -29.33
N LEU A 382 -22.13 -28.87 -28.74
CA LEU A 382 -22.43 -27.54 -29.21
C LEU A 382 -21.79 -26.53 -28.26
N CYS A 383 -21.04 -25.59 -28.82
CA CYS A 383 -20.41 -24.49 -28.09
C CYS A 383 -21.31 -23.29 -28.35
N LEU A 384 -21.87 -22.73 -27.29
CA LEU A 384 -22.82 -21.63 -27.36
C LEU A 384 -22.10 -20.33 -26.97
N ASP A 385 -21.33 -20.35 -25.88
CA ASP A 385 -20.48 -19.25 -25.43
C ASP A 385 -19.15 -19.79 -24.86
N PRO A 386 -17.98 -19.47 -25.42
CA PRO A 386 -17.79 -18.66 -26.62
C PRO A 386 -18.28 -19.37 -27.89
N ASP A 387 -18.65 -18.59 -28.91
CA ASP A 387 -19.14 -19.15 -30.17
C ASP A 387 -18.12 -20.10 -30.84
N ALA A 388 -18.59 -20.89 -31.80
CA ALA A 388 -17.78 -21.85 -32.53
C ALA A 388 -16.57 -21.27 -33.29
N SER A 389 -16.47 -19.94 -33.42
CA SER A 389 -15.34 -19.27 -34.08
C SER A 389 -14.19 -18.95 -33.13
N ALA A 390 -14.44 -18.98 -31.81
CA ALA A 390 -13.39 -18.92 -30.81
C ALA A 390 -12.53 -20.19 -30.86
N ALA A 391 -11.22 -20.02 -31.03
CA ALA A 391 -10.29 -21.12 -31.26
C ALA A 391 -10.23 -22.16 -30.13
N ALA A 392 -10.77 -21.90 -28.94
CA ALA A 392 -10.63 -22.79 -27.77
C ALA A 392 -11.60 -23.99 -27.78
N CYS A 393 -12.92 -23.80 -27.96
CA CYS A 393 -13.93 -24.86 -27.83
C CYS A 393 -13.86 -25.96 -28.92
N ALA A 394 -13.07 -25.74 -29.99
CA ALA A 394 -12.92 -26.67 -31.11
C ALA A 394 -11.47 -27.12 -31.40
N ASN A 395 -10.46 -26.60 -30.69
CA ASN A 395 -9.05 -26.88 -30.98
C ASN A 395 -8.41 -27.88 -30.02
N TRP A 396 -8.91 -29.11 -30.06
CA TRP A 396 -8.37 -30.23 -29.30
C TRP A 396 -6.90 -30.59 -29.63
N ASN A 397 -6.42 -30.21 -30.82
CA ASN A 397 -5.03 -30.49 -31.21
C ASN A 397 -4.03 -29.68 -30.38
N ASP A 398 -4.37 -28.43 -30.07
CA ASP A 398 -3.53 -27.55 -29.27
C ASP A 398 -3.85 -27.69 -27.76
N TYR A 399 -5.09 -28.07 -27.40
CA TYR A 399 -5.55 -28.25 -26.02
C TYR A 399 -6.14 -29.65 -25.76
N PRO A 400 -5.30 -30.70 -25.60
CA PRO A 400 -5.73 -32.07 -25.39
C PRO A 400 -6.34 -32.35 -24.00
N SER A 401 -6.53 -31.31 -23.18
CA SER A 401 -7.31 -31.39 -21.94
C SER A 401 -8.69 -30.74 -22.06
N ALA A 402 -8.91 -29.89 -23.07
CA ALA A 402 -10.11 -29.09 -23.26
C ALA A 402 -11.14 -29.78 -24.18
N VAL A 403 -11.65 -30.96 -23.79
CA VAL A 403 -12.78 -31.62 -24.49
C VAL A 403 -13.87 -32.10 -23.57
N LEU A 404 -15.01 -32.35 -24.19
CA LEU A 404 -16.03 -33.25 -23.70
C LEU A 404 -15.59 -34.71 -23.89
N SER A 405 -15.66 -35.49 -22.81
CA SER A 405 -15.60 -36.95 -22.87
C SER A 405 -16.88 -37.54 -22.31
N VAL A 406 -17.39 -38.59 -22.94
CA VAL A 406 -18.60 -39.32 -22.50
C VAL A 406 -18.30 -40.81 -22.44
N ASN A 407 -18.55 -41.43 -21.28
CA ASN A 407 -18.18 -42.81 -20.98
C ASN A 407 -16.72 -43.11 -21.35
N SER A 408 -15.82 -42.18 -21.00
CA SER A 408 -14.37 -42.21 -21.30
C SER A 408 -13.99 -42.13 -22.78
N THR A 409 -14.93 -41.83 -23.68
CA THR A 409 -14.66 -41.59 -25.11
C THR A 409 -14.69 -40.09 -25.37
N VAL A 410 -13.65 -39.55 -26.02
CA VAL A 410 -13.57 -38.13 -26.38
C VAL A 410 -14.58 -37.82 -27.49
N VAL A 411 -15.33 -36.73 -27.33
CA VAL A 411 -16.20 -36.18 -28.37
C VAL A 411 -15.36 -35.18 -29.18
N SER A 412 -15.26 -35.42 -30.49
CA SER A 412 -14.21 -34.91 -31.41
C SER A 412 -14.19 -33.39 -31.66
N GLY A 413 -14.97 -32.61 -30.91
CA GLY A 413 -15.08 -31.14 -31.01
C GLY A 413 -16.48 -30.66 -31.43
N HIS A 414 -16.65 -29.34 -31.46
CA HIS A 414 -17.90 -28.68 -31.83
C HIS A 414 -18.50 -29.23 -33.14
N ASN A 415 -19.80 -29.55 -33.12
CA ASN A 415 -20.54 -30.05 -34.29
C ASN A 415 -19.95 -31.30 -34.98
N THR A 416 -19.12 -32.08 -34.28
CA THR A 416 -18.54 -33.34 -34.79
C THR A 416 -18.97 -34.52 -33.90
N PRO A 417 -20.09 -35.18 -34.23
CA PRO A 417 -20.61 -36.28 -33.44
C PRO A 417 -19.62 -37.43 -33.34
N THR A 418 -19.53 -38.04 -32.16
CA THR A 418 -18.70 -39.22 -31.89
C THR A 418 -19.57 -40.36 -31.39
N THR A 419 -19.41 -41.54 -31.99
CA THR A 419 -20.19 -42.73 -31.64
C THR A 419 -19.73 -43.32 -30.31
N ILE A 420 -20.63 -43.32 -29.33
CA ILE A 420 -20.51 -44.03 -28.06
C ILE A 420 -21.23 -45.37 -28.20
N THR A 421 -20.47 -46.46 -28.13
CA THR A 421 -21.01 -47.80 -28.39
C THR A 421 -21.70 -48.40 -27.18
N ASN A 422 -22.76 -49.18 -27.41
CA ASN A 422 -23.41 -50.03 -26.41
C ASN A 422 -23.89 -49.27 -25.15
N VAL A 423 -24.49 -48.09 -25.34
CA VAL A 423 -25.22 -47.38 -24.30
C VAL A 423 -26.47 -48.19 -23.94
N ASN A 424 -26.57 -48.60 -22.69
CA ASN A 424 -27.63 -49.52 -22.24
C ASN A 424 -28.86 -48.76 -21.74
N PHE A 425 -29.94 -48.81 -22.51
CA PHE A 425 -31.25 -48.26 -22.14
C PHE A 425 -32.07 -49.29 -21.34
N ASP A 426 -32.69 -48.83 -20.24
CA ASP A 426 -33.53 -49.67 -19.40
C ASP A 426 -34.94 -49.91 -19.99
N SER A 427 -35.86 -50.49 -19.19
CA SER A 427 -37.23 -50.74 -19.64
C SER A 427 -38.06 -49.47 -19.85
N ASN A 428 -37.67 -48.35 -19.25
CA ASN A 428 -38.28 -47.03 -19.46
C ASN A 428 -37.63 -46.29 -20.64
N GLY A 429 -36.60 -46.86 -21.25
CA GLY A 429 -35.86 -46.21 -22.32
C GLY A 429 -34.93 -45.12 -21.79
N GLU A 430 -34.45 -45.24 -20.56
CA GLU A 430 -33.51 -44.31 -19.93
C GLU A 430 -32.09 -44.88 -19.90
N ALA A 431 -31.10 -44.03 -20.17
CA ALA A 431 -29.68 -44.33 -20.02
C ALA A 431 -28.98 -43.17 -19.33
N LEU A 432 -28.08 -43.47 -18.41
CA LEU A 432 -27.23 -42.48 -17.74
C LEU A 432 -25.84 -42.51 -18.35
N LEU A 433 -25.39 -41.38 -18.87
CA LEU A 433 -24.05 -41.18 -19.44
C LEU A 433 -23.17 -40.45 -18.42
N SER A 434 -21.92 -40.88 -18.26
CA SER A 434 -20.93 -40.14 -17.48
C SER A 434 -20.15 -39.23 -18.41
N ALA A 435 -20.25 -37.92 -18.20
CA ALA A 435 -19.60 -36.90 -19.01
C ALA A 435 -18.59 -36.09 -18.20
N ARG A 436 -17.59 -35.52 -18.87
CA ARG A 436 -16.63 -34.56 -18.30
C ARG A 436 -16.23 -33.57 -19.37
N TYR A 437 -16.27 -32.29 -19.06
CA TYR A 437 -15.82 -31.22 -19.95
C TYR A 437 -14.60 -30.55 -19.35
N GLY A 438 -13.47 -30.53 -20.07
CA GLY A 438 -12.19 -30.01 -19.58
C GLY A 438 -11.88 -28.57 -19.97
N ASP A 439 -12.92 -27.79 -20.25
CA ASP A 439 -12.84 -26.35 -20.53
C ASP A 439 -14.05 -25.64 -19.89
N VAL A 440 -14.14 -24.33 -20.06
CA VAL A 440 -15.25 -23.51 -19.56
C VAL A 440 -16.13 -22.98 -20.71
N GLY A 441 -17.31 -22.49 -20.35
CA GLY A 441 -18.25 -21.85 -21.28
C GLY A 441 -19.67 -22.38 -21.13
N GLU A 442 -20.58 -21.82 -21.92
CA GLU A 442 -21.94 -22.34 -22.13
C GLU A 442 -21.94 -23.34 -23.29
N ILE A 443 -22.39 -24.56 -23.03
CA ILE A 443 -22.41 -25.65 -24.01
C ILE A 443 -23.77 -26.38 -24.03
N ALA A 444 -24.00 -27.15 -25.09
CA ALA A 444 -25.10 -28.11 -25.16
C ALA A 444 -24.62 -29.43 -25.80
N MET A 445 -25.40 -30.50 -25.62
CA MET A 445 -25.09 -31.83 -26.13
C MET A 445 -26.17 -32.30 -27.10
N THR A 446 -25.76 -32.83 -28.25
CA THR A 446 -26.66 -33.50 -29.19
C THR A 446 -26.50 -35.01 -29.09
N VAL A 447 -27.60 -35.74 -29.23
CA VAL A 447 -27.63 -37.20 -29.20
C VAL A 447 -28.45 -37.69 -30.38
N ALA A 448 -27.86 -38.56 -31.19
CA ALA A 448 -28.53 -39.16 -32.33
C ALA A 448 -28.30 -40.68 -32.41
N THR A 449 -29.24 -41.40 -33.01
CA THR A 449 -29.02 -42.78 -33.46
C THR A 449 -29.92 -43.12 -34.63
N SER A 450 -29.50 -44.06 -35.48
CA SER A 450 -30.34 -44.62 -36.53
C SER A 450 -30.94 -45.95 -36.08
N VAL A 451 -32.27 -46.07 -36.08
CA VAL A 451 -32.96 -47.32 -35.73
C VAL A 451 -33.20 -48.20 -36.96
N ALA A 452 -33.52 -49.47 -36.75
CA ALA A 452 -33.64 -50.50 -37.81
C ALA A 452 -34.66 -50.17 -38.92
N THR A 453 -35.61 -49.26 -38.67
CA THR A 453 -36.57 -48.76 -39.66
C THR A 453 -35.97 -47.75 -40.63
N GLY A 454 -34.73 -47.31 -40.41
CA GLY A 454 -34.07 -46.23 -41.15
C GLY A 454 -34.44 -44.82 -40.65
N ALA A 455 -35.23 -44.71 -39.59
CA ALA A 455 -35.51 -43.44 -38.93
C ALA A 455 -34.34 -43.03 -38.02
N THR A 456 -34.10 -41.72 -37.92
CA THR A 456 -33.12 -41.15 -36.99
C THR A 456 -33.84 -40.64 -35.75
N LEU A 457 -33.42 -41.10 -34.59
CA LEU A 457 -33.77 -40.47 -33.31
C LEU A 457 -32.75 -39.37 -33.06
N PHE A 458 -33.23 -38.19 -32.69
CA PHE A 458 -32.41 -37.03 -32.38
C PHE A 458 -32.93 -36.38 -31.10
N GLY A 459 -32.03 -35.76 -30.34
CA GLY A 459 -32.33 -34.90 -29.21
C GLY A 459 -31.16 -34.00 -28.89
N GLU A 460 -31.46 -32.89 -28.22
CA GLU A 460 -30.50 -31.89 -27.78
C GLU A 460 -30.78 -31.58 -26.31
N SER A 461 -29.74 -31.29 -25.52
CA SER A 461 -29.91 -30.78 -24.16
C SER A 461 -30.29 -29.31 -24.18
N ALA A 462 -30.81 -28.81 -23.05
CA ALA A 462 -30.72 -27.38 -22.80
C ALA A 462 -29.24 -26.94 -22.76
N ALA A 463 -29.00 -25.65 -22.98
CA ALA A 463 -27.72 -25.02 -22.68
C ALA A 463 -27.41 -25.17 -21.18
N PHE A 464 -26.15 -25.35 -20.82
CA PHE A 464 -25.69 -25.38 -19.45
C PHE A 464 -24.28 -24.80 -19.34
N VAL A 465 -23.98 -24.21 -18.18
CA VAL A 465 -22.72 -23.52 -17.93
C VAL A 465 -21.69 -24.47 -17.31
N VAL A 466 -20.46 -24.43 -17.84
CA VAL A 466 -19.28 -25.07 -17.26
C VAL A 466 -18.34 -23.99 -16.73
N ALA A 467 -18.30 -23.83 -15.41
CA ALA A 467 -17.50 -22.81 -14.73
C ALA A 467 -16.06 -23.30 -14.44
N PRO A 468 -15.08 -22.39 -14.31
CA PRO A 468 -13.74 -22.75 -13.85
C PRO A 468 -13.80 -23.34 -12.42
N ALA A 469 -12.83 -24.17 -12.07
CA ALA A 469 -12.75 -24.77 -10.74
C ALA A 469 -11.99 -23.88 -9.74
N SER A 470 -10.94 -23.20 -10.21
CA SER A 470 -10.03 -22.41 -9.38
C SER A 470 -9.19 -21.47 -10.24
N PHE A 471 -8.36 -20.63 -9.61
CA PHE A 471 -7.32 -19.83 -10.26
C PHE A 471 -5.93 -20.22 -9.75
N ASP A 472 -4.91 -20.09 -10.61
CA ASP A 472 -3.48 -20.08 -10.22
C ASP A 472 -2.94 -18.67 -10.36
N VAL A 473 -2.38 -18.12 -9.28
CA VAL A 473 -1.84 -16.75 -9.24
C VAL A 473 -0.34 -16.82 -8.99
N ARG A 474 0.44 -16.23 -9.89
CA ARG A 474 1.90 -16.19 -9.82
C ARG A 474 2.43 -14.77 -9.86
N ALA A 475 3.38 -14.45 -8.99
CA ALA A 475 4.19 -13.24 -9.01
C ALA A 475 5.60 -13.57 -9.52
N ILE A 476 6.04 -12.86 -10.54
CA ILE A 476 7.31 -13.06 -11.24
C ILE A 476 8.06 -11.74 -11.27
N PHE A 477 9.31 -11.75 -10.82
CA PHE A 477 10.25 -10.63 -10.90
C PHE A 477 11.58 -11.13 -11.45
N ASP A 478 12.17 -10.40 -12.40
CA ASP A 478 13.42 -10.78 -13.07
C ASP A 478 13.48 -12.25 -13.50
N SER A 479 12.39 -12.75 -14.09
CA SER A 479 12.21 -14.14 -14.57
C SER A 479 12.19 -15.24 -13.49
N ALA A 480 12.11 -14.89 -12.21
CA ALA A 480 11.96 -15.82 -11.10
C ALA A 480 10.60 -15.64 -10.39
N GLU A 481 10.02 -16.74 -9.90
CA GLU A 481 8.85 -16.70 -9.02
C GLU A 481 9.26 -16.22 -7.60
N SER A 482 8.28 -15.77 -6.83
CA SER A 482 8.45 -15.39 -5.41
C SER A 482 9.25 -16.43 -4.61
N PRO A 483 10.39 -16.05 -3.99
CA PRO A 483 11.14 -16.93 -3.09
C PRO A 483 10.31 -17.45 -1.92
N ALA A 484 9.31 -16.69 -1.47
CA ALA A 484 8.40 -17.11 -0.40
C ALA A 484 7.37 -18.17 -0.83
N ALA A 485 7.23 -18.49 -2.13
CA ALA A 485 6.18 -19.38 -2.66
C ALA A 485 6.14 -20.77 -2.01
N ASN A 486 7.30 -21.29 -1.60
CA ASN A 486 7.45 -22.62 -0.99
C ASN A 486 7.53 -22.60 0.55
N LEU A 487 7.38 -21.43 1.18
CA LEU A 487 7.40 -21.29 2.63
C LEU A 487 5.99 -21.41 3.21
N THR A 488 5.92 -21.97 4.42
CA THR A 488 4.68 -22.05 5.20
C THR A 488 4.74 -21.22 6.49
N GLU A 489 5.95 -20.84 6.93
CA GLU A 489 6.24 -20.03 8.11
C GLU A 489 7.58 -19.30 7.92
N ASP A 490 7.97 -18.46 8.88
CA ASP A 490 9.25 -17.71 8.88
C ASP A 490 9.52 -16.92 7.58
N PHE A 491 8.46 -16.33 7.03
CA PHE A 491 8.50 -15.59 5.76
C PHE A 491 9.50 -14.43 5.73
N HIS A 492 9.88 -13.89 6.89
CA HIS A 492 10.93 -12.86 7.02
C HIS A 492 12.32 -13.37 6.59
N ASN A 493 12.54 -14.69 6.54
CA ASN A 493 13.80 -15.30 6.09
C ASN A 493 13.86 -15.57 4.58
N ALA A 494 12.77 -15.32 3.84
CA ALA A 494 12.81 -15.44 2.38
C ALA A 494 13.83 -14.46 1.78
N ASP A 495 14.49 -14.90 0.71
CA ASP A 495 15.34 -14.03 -0.11
C ASP A 495 14.52 -12.83 -0.63
N ALA A 496 15.20 -11.71 -0.85
CA ALA A 496 14.56 -10.51 -1.39
C ALA A 496 13.98 -10.81 -2.78
N PHE A 497 12.69 -10.51 -2.96
CA PHE A 497 11.97 -10.69 -4.21
C PHE A 497 12.09 -9.45 -5.09
N ALA A 498 11.66 -8.30 -4.58
CA ALA A 498 11.66 -7.00 -5.24
C ALA A 498 11.68 -5.87 -4.21
N ARG A 499 11.95 -4.63 -4.62
CA ARG A 499 11.87 -3.47 -3.72
C ARG A 499 10.44 -2.95 -3.60
N ALA A 500 10.13 -2.32 -2.48
CA ALA A 500 8.86 -1.64 -2.27
C ALA A 500 8.65 -0.55 -3.33
N GLY A 501 7.53 -0.63 -4.04
CA GLY A 501 7.15 0.24 -5.15
C GLY A 501 7.72 -0.17 -6.50
N GLU A 502 8.45 -1.29 -6.59
CA GLU A 502 8.98 -1.84 -7.84
C GLU A 502 7.91 -2.68 -8.58
N ASP A 503 7.89 -2.55 -9.90
CA ASP A 503 6.95 -3.25 -10.77
C ASP A 503 7.34 -4.73 -10.86
N PHE A 504 6.38 -5.62 -10.63
CA PHE A 504 6.54 -7.05 -10.88
C PHE A 504 5.39 -7.57 -11.75
N ARG A 505 5.63 -8.70 -12.40
CA ARG A 505 4.64 -9.34 -13.25
C ARG A 505 3.75 -10.24 -12.43
N MET A 506 2.45 -10.11 -12.58
CA MET A 506 1.47 -11.05 -12.04
C MET A 506 0.82 -11.82 -13.17
N GLU A 507 0.70 -13.14 -13.02
CA GLU A 507 0.01 -14.05 -13.92
C GLU A 507 -1.17 -14.70 -13.18
N VAL A 508 -2.35 -14.72 -13.80
CA VAL A 508 -3.57 -15.34 -13.26
C VAL A 508 -4.17 -16.26 -14.31
N ALA A 509 -4.24 -17.56 -14.03
CA ALA A 509 -4.76 -18.56 -14.95
C ALA A 509 -6.01 -19.24 -14.39
N ALA A 510 -7.08 -19.30 -15.20
CA ALA A 510 -8.26 -20.10 -14.87
C ALA A 510 -7.95 -21.59 -15.03
N LEU A 511 -8.31 -22.39 -14.01
CA LEU A 511 -8.00 -23.81 -13.96
C LEU A 511 -9.26 -24.68 -13.89
N THR A 512 -9.16 -25.85 -14.49
CA THR A 512 -10.08 -26.98 -14.29
C THR A 512 -9.76 -27.70 -12.97
N SER A 513 -10.64 -28.58 -12.50
CA SER A 513 -10.41 -29.38 -11.29
C SER A 513 -9.24 -30.37 -11.40
N GLN A 514 -8.68 -30.55 -12.60
CA GLN A 514 -7.48 -31.34 -12.87
C GLN A 514 -6.20 -30.47 -12.91
N GLY A 515 -6.28 -29.19 -12.57
CA GLY A 515 -5.16 -28.24 -12.58
C GLY A 515 -4.67 -27.86 -13.98
N GLN A 516 -5.43 -28.16 -15.03
CA GLN A 516 -5.13 -27.74 -16.40
C GLN A 516 -5.77 -26.37 -16.66
N ARG A 517 -5.13 -25.53 -17.49
CA ARG A 517 -5.72 -24.26 -17.93
C ARG A 517 -7.04 -24.51 -18.67
N ALA A 518 -8.00 -23.60 -18.49
CA ALA A 518 -9.25 -23.56 -19.23
C ALA A 518 -9.14 -22.52 -20.37
N PRO A 519 -8.82 -22.93 -21.61
CA PRO A 519 -8.48 -22.00 -22.68
C PRO A 519 -9.63 -21.11 -23.15
N SER A 520 -10.88 -21.51 -22.91
CA SER A 520 -12.05 -20.70 -23.29
C SER A 520 -12.32 -19.53 -22.34
N PHE A 521 -11.74 -19.52 -21.13
CA PHE A 521 -11.94 -18.45 -20.17
C PHE A 521 -11.38 -17.12 -20.71
N GLY A 522 -12.22 -16.09 -20.83
CA GLY A 522 -11.88 -14.80 -21.40
C GLY A 522 -12.17 -14.65 -22.89
N LEU A 523 -12.76 -15.67 -23.52
CA LEU A 523 -13.20 -15.64 -24.92
C LEU A 523 -14.72 -15.52 -25.07
N GLU A 524 -15.46 -15.49 -23.97
CA GLU A 524 -16.93 -15.41 -23.95
C GLU A 524 -17.45 -14.16 -24.69
N PHE A 525 -18.72 -14.17 -25.11
CA PHE A 525 -19.35 -13.02 -25.79
C PHE A 525 -19.20 -11.73 -24.97
N THR A 526 -19.40 -11.86 -23.66
CA THR A 526 -18.93 -10.89 -22.68
C THR A 526 -17.74 -11.50 -21.98
N ALA A 527 -16.54 -11.16 -22.43
CA ALA A 527 -15.31 -11.77 -21.96
C ALA A 527 -15.20 -11.74 -20.43
N GLU A 528 -15.13 -12.91 -19.83
CA GLU A 528 -14.96 -13.07 -18.39
C GLU A 528 -13.50 -12.76 -18.01
N ARG A 529 -13.30 -12.12 -16.86
CA ARG A 529 -11.96 -11.71 -16.41
C ARG A 529 -11.72 -12.15 -14.97
N PRO A 530 -10.48 -12.45 -14.57
CA PRO A 530 -10.17 -12.58 -13.17
C PRO A 530 -10.19 -11.20 -12.49
N SER A 531 -10.52 -11.19 -11.21
CA SER A 531 -10.26 -10.06 -10.32
C SER A 531 -9.38 -10.53 -9.17
N VAL A 532 -8.41 -9.70 -8.78
CA VAL A 532 -7.46 -10.03 -7.71
C VAL A 532 -7.64 -9.04 -6.58
N SER A 533 -7.72 -9.54 -5.35
CA SER A 533 -7.80 -8.73 -4.14
C SER A 533 -6.80 -9.18 -3.09
N MET A 534 -6.35 -8.25 -2.25
CA MET A 534 -5.47 -8.55 -1.12
C MET A 534 -6.15 -9.49 -0.12
N VAL A 535 -5.39 -10.45 0.40
CA VAL A 535 -5.81 -11.27 1.55
C VAL A 535 -5.22 -10.66 2.81
N ALA A 536 -6.08 -10.38 3.80
CA ALA A 536 -5.68 -9.89 5.12
C ALA A 536 -5.74 -11.02 6.15
N PRO A 537 -4.81 -11.06 7.13
CA PRO A 537 -3.63 -10.19 7.26
C PRO A 537 -2.48 -10.57 6.31
N ILE A 538 -1.53 -9.66 6.12
CA ILE A 538 -0.25 -9.98 5.46
C ILE A 538 0.52 -11.03 6.27
N LEU A 539 1.38 -11.80 5.60
CA LEU A 539 2.10 -12.93 6.18
C LEU A 539 3.36 -12.50 6.96
N SER A 540 4.01 -11.42 6.55
CA SER A 540 5.15 -10.84 7.26
C SER A 540 5.19 -9.33 7.04
N PRO A 541 5.29 -8.50 8.10
CA PRO A 541 5.25 -8.92 9.51
C PRO A 541 3.87 -9.51 9.88
N LEU A 542 3.82 -10.46 10.82
CA LEU A 542 2.57 -11.13 11.20
C LEU A 542 1.63 -10.16 11.91
N ALA A 543 0.33 -10.18 11.57
CA ALA A 543 -0.67 -9.35 12.25
C ALA A 543 -0.97 -9.75 13.71
N SER A 544 -0.28 -10.74 14.31
CA SER A 544 -0.33 -10.90 15.77
C SER A 544 0.38 -9.77 16.53
N ASP A 545 1.10 -8.90 15.82
CA ASP A 545 1.62 -7.61 16.33
C ASP A 545 0.58 -6.47 16.19
N ALA A 546 -0.70 -6.80 15.94
CA ALA A 546 -1.81 -5.86 15.73
C ALA A 546 -2.29 -5.14 16.99
N ASP A 547 -1.54 -4.13 17.40
CA ASP A 547 -2.15 -2.89 17.93
C ASP A 547 -1.59 -1.61 17.27
N ALA A 548 -0.65 -1.73 16.32
CA ALA A 548 -0.12 -0.58 15.59
C ALA A 548 -0.65 -0.61 14.15
N GLY A 549 -1.68 0.21 13.88
CA GLY A 549 -2.32 0.31 12.58
C GLY A 549 -1.30 0.44 11.47
N ILE A 550 -1.39 -0.45 10.46
CA ILE A 550 -0.86 -0.19 9.13
C ILE A 550 -1.60 1.07 8.66
N PRO A 551 -1.00 2.27 8.74
CA PRO A 551 -1.65 3.49 8.31
C PRO A 551 -1.61 3.40 6.78
N ASN A 552 -2.78 3.42 6.15
CA ASN A 552 -3.04 3.07 4.75
C ASN A 552 -3.30 1.57 4.59
N THR A 553 -4.51 1.19 4.19
CA THR A 553 -4.76 -0.13 3.62
C THR A 553 -3.70 -0.37 2.53
N PRO A 554 -2.82 -1.37 2.65
CA PRO A 554 -1.79 -1.58 1.65
C PRO A 554 -2.43 -1.75 0.28
N VAL A 555 -2.25 -0.79 -0.61
CA VAL A 555 -2.87 -0.81 -1.93
C VAL A 555 -1.93 -1.56 -2.87
N LEU A 556 -2.27 -2.81 -3.15
CA LEU A 556 -1.75 -3.50 -4.31
C LEU A 556 -2.31 -2.81 -5.57
N GLN A 557 -1.45 -2.23 -6.39
CA GLN A 557 -1.83 -1.52 -7.61
C GLN A 557 -1.61 -2.41 -8.83
N GLY A 558 -2.31 -2.12 -9.93
CA GLY A 558 -2.12 -2.82 -11.21
C GLY A 558 -2.74 -4.22 -11.26
N VAL A 559 -3.68 -4.52 -10.36
CA VAL A 559 -4.36 -5.83 -10.23
C VAL A 559 -5.87 -5.74 -10.50
N GLY A 560 -6.35 -4.61 -11.00
CA GLY A 560 -7.73 -4.50 -11.48
C GLY A 560 -7.97 -5.47 -12.64
N SER A 561 -9.21 -5.92 -12.82
CA SER A 561 -9.57 -6.79 -13.95
C SER A 561 -9.22 -6.15 -15.31
N ALA A 562 -9.21 -4.81 -15.38
CA ALA A 562 -8.76 -4.06 -16.55
C ALA A 562 -7.24 -4.12 -16.77
N ASP A 563 -6.44 -4.14 -15.69
CA ASP A 563 -4.97 -4.18 -15.72
C ASP A 563 -4.44 -5.56 -16.14
N LEU A 564 -5.18 -6.63 -15.79
CA LEU A 564 -4.88 -7.99 -16.17
C LEU A 564 -5.24 -8.22 -17.65
N ALA A 565 -4.26 -8.12 -18.54
CA ALA A 565 -4.42 -8.32 -19.97
C ALA A 565 -4.50 -9.81 -20.33
N TYR A 566 -5.42 -10.18 -21.22
CA TYR A 566 -5.51 -11.55 -21.74
C TYR A 566 -4.26 -11.88 -22.56
N VAL A 567 -3.54 -12.93 -22.15
CA VAL A 567 -2.31 -13.40 -22.81
C VAL A 567 -2.62 -14.56 -23.76
N GLY A 568 -3.64 -15.36 -23.45
CA GLY A 568 -4.03 -16.57 -24.18
C GLY A 568 -4.27 -17.75 -23.24
N ASP A 569 -5.01 -18.75 -23.68
CA ASP A 569 -5.21 -20.02 -22.98
C ASP A 569 -5.77 -19.86 -21.55
N GLY A 570 -6.70 -18.92 -21.35
CA GLY A 570 -7.23 -18.62 -20.01
C GLY A 570 -6.22 -17.96 -19.05
N LEU A 571 -5.08 -17.48 -19.56
CA LEU A 571 -4.06 -16.72 -18.82
C LEU A 571 -4.26 -15.22 -18.99
N PHE A 572 -4.19 -14.52 -17.87
CA PHE A 572 -4.12 -13.07 -17.79
C PHE A 572 -2.82 -12.65 -17.12
N ALA A 573 -2.26 -11.52 -17.52
CA ALA A 573 -1.07 -10.97 -16.89
C ALA A 573 -1.10 -9.45 -16.79
N SER A 574 -0.44 -8.94 -15.75
CA SER A 574 -0.15 -7.52 -15.57
C SER A 574 1.34 -7.36 -15.27
N ASP A 575 2.01 -6.47 -15.99
CA ASP A 575 3.44 -6.15 -15.80
C ASP A 575 3.65 -4.89 -14.95
N VAL A 576 2.57 -4.28 -14.45
CA VAL A 576 2.58 -3.01 -13.72
C VAL A 576 2.12 -3.17 -12.27
N VAL A 577 2.19 -4.40 -11.73
CA VAL A 577 1.77 -4.66 -10.36
C VAL A 577 2.78 -4.07 -9.40
N ARG A 578 2.30 -3.31 -8.41
CA ARG A 578 3.14 -2.65 -7.42
C ARG A 578 2.66 -2.88 -6.00
N TRP A 579 3.61 -3.13 -5.12
CA TRP A 579 3.42 -3.24 -3.69
C TRP A 579 4.29 -2.21 -2.96
N HIS A 580 3.69 -1.28 -2.22
CA HIS A 580 4.37 -0.11 -1.65
C HIS A 580 4.85 -0.29 -0.21
N GLU A 581 4.99 -1.52 0.28
CA GLU A 581 5.44 -1.84 1.65
C GLU A 581 6.51 -2.95 1.64
N VAL A 582 7.18 -3.21 2.76
CA VAL A 582 8.06 -4.40 2.87
C VAL A 582 7.28 -5.65 3.25
N GLY A 583 7.92 -6.83 3.15
CA GLY A 583 7.38 -8.06 3.70
C GLY A 583 6.75 -9.01 2.68
N VAL A 584 5.84 -9.87 3.15
CA VAL A 584 5.26 -10.99 2.37
C VAL A 584 3.75 -11.01 2.56
N PHE A 585 3.00 -11.21 1.48
CA PHE A 585 1.53 -11.22 1.49
C PHE A 585 0.93 -12.33 0.61
N ARG A 586 -0.40 -12.44 0.59
CA ARG A 586 -1.17 -13.25 -0.36
C ARG A 586 -2.23 -12.39 -1.02
N VAL A 587 -2.69 -12.84 -2.17
CA VAL A 587 -3.86 -12.31 -2.86
C VAL A 587 -4.85 -13.44 -3.11
N ALA A 588 -6.12 -13.11 -3.33
CA ALA A 588 -7.14 -14.03 -3.80
C ALA A 588 -7.54 -13.63 -5.21
N ALA A 589 -7.66 -14.60 -6.10
CA ALA A 589 -8.23 -14.42 -7.43
C ALA A 589 -9.63 -15.04 -7.49
N ARG A 590 -10.57 -14.33 -8.11
CA ARG A 590 -11.95 -14.78 -8.36
C ARG A 590 -12.45 -14.33 -9.73
N VAL A 591 -13.61 -14.81 -10.17
CA VAL A 591 -14.26 -14.30 -11.39
C VAL A 591 -14.71 -12.85 -11.14
N ALA A 592 -14.40 -11.94 -12.05
CA ALA A 592 -14.84 -10.55 -11.96
C ALA A 592 -16.39 -10.52 -12.01
N GLY A 593 -17.01 -9.83 -11.05
CA GLY A 593 -18.48 -9.86 -10.89
C GLY A 593 -19.01 -11.01 -10.03
N GLY A 594 -18.15 -11.92 -9.56
CA GLY A 594 -18.49 -12.94 -8.54
C GLY A 594 -19.27 -14.14 -9.07
N SER A 595 -19.49 -14.27 -10.38
CA SER A 595 -20.07 -15.47 -10.97
C SER A 595 -19.64 -15.62 -12.43
N TYR A 596 -19.41 -16.85 -12.88
CA TYR A 596 -19.12 -17.14 -14.29
C TYR A 596 -20.40 -17.36 -15.09
N ILE A 597 -20.69 -16.59 -16.15
CA ILE A 597 -21.88 -16.71 -17.02
C ILE A 597 -23.17 -17.00 -16.22
N THR A 598 -23.55 -16.12 -15.28
CA THR A 598 -24.78 -16.23 -14.46
C THR A 598 -24.98 -17.55 -13.69
N SER A 599 -23.95 -18.41 -13.58
CA SER A 599 -24.06 -19.74 -12.96
C SER A 599 -24.19 -19.72 -11.44
N ASN A 600 -23.96 -18.59 -10.79
CA ASN A 600 -23.73 -18.47 -9.34
C ASN A 600 -22.55 -19.31 -8.82
N ILE A 601 -21.64 -19.77 -9.70
CA ILE A 601 -20.36 -20.35 -9.28
C ILE A 601 -19.31 -19.23 -9.25
N ASP A 602 -18.79 -18.97 -8.06
CA ASP A 602 -17.60 -18.13 -7.85
C ASP A 602 -16.38 -19.01 -7.59
N ALA A 603 -15.47 -19.08 -8.55
CA ALA A 603 -14.20 -19.78 -8.37
C ALA A 603 -13.21 -18.85 -7.67
N GLU A 604 -13.01 -19.01 -6.36
CA GLU A 604 -12.06 -18.21 -5.58
C GLU A 604 -10.84 -19.05 -5.16
N THR A 605 -9.64 -18.50 -5.27
CA THR A 605 -8.40 -19.19 -4.84
C THR A 605 -7.35 -18.20 -4.32
N GLU A 606 -6.74 -18.50 -3.18
CA GLU A 606 -5.60 -17.76 -2.66
C GLU A 606 -4.30 -18.12 -3.38
N SER A 607 -3.47 -17.12 -3.64
CA SER A 607 -2.12 -17.28 -4.19
C SER A 607 -1.19 -17.98 -3.20
N TYR A 608 -0.05 -18.46 -3.69
CA TYR A 608 1.11 -18.73 -2.82
C TYR A 608 1.62 -17.42 -2.17
N PRO A 609 2.52 -17.48 -1.16
CA PRO A 609 3.13 -16.28 -0.56
C PRO A 609 3.96 -15.45 -1.55
N ILE A 610 3.62 -14.18 -1.70
CA ILE A 610 4.28 -13.22 -2.60
C ILE A 610 5.21 -12.33 -1.78
N GLY A 611 6.52 -12.38 -2.04
CA GLY A 611 7.56 -11.63 -1.32
C GLY A 611 8.85 -12.45 -1.12
N ARG A 612 9.88 -11.95 -0.44
CA ARG A 612 9.87 -10.79 0.48
C ARG A 612 10.25 -9.48 -0.20
N PHE A 613 9.41 -8.46 -0.04
CA PHE A 613 9.72 -7.09 -0.45
C PHE A 613 10.64 -6.43 0.57
N ILE A 614 11.63 -5.69 0.08
CA ILE A 614 12.61 -4.91 0.88
C ILE A 614 12.43 -3.41 0.63
N PRO A 615 13.02 -2.51 1.43
CA PRO A 615 12.94 -1.08 1.15
C PRO A 615 13.46 -0.73 -0.25
N GLY A 616 12.86 0.28 -0.88
CA GLY A 616 13.42 0.86 -2.10
C GLY A 616 14.77 1.51 -1.83
N TYR A 617 14.83 2.28 -0.74
CA TYR A 617 16.05 2.88 -0.20
C TYR A 617 15.82 3.31 1.25
N LEU A 618 16.91 3.67 1.94
CA LEU A 618 16.87 4.27 3.27
C LEU A 618 17.09 5.79 3.15
N SER A 619 16.34 6.56 3.92
CA SER A 619 16.54 8.00 4.10
C SER A 619 17.19 8.20 5.45
N VAL A 620 18.34 8.87 5.49
CA VAL A 620 19.10 9.09 6.72
C VAL A 620 19.27 10.59 6.94
N ASN A 621 18.92 11.07 8.14
CA ASN A 621 19.10 12.45 8.57
C ASN A 621 19.68 12.48 9.99
N LEU A 622 20.45 13.53 10.31
CA LEU A 622 20.76 13.82 11.71
C LEU A 622 19.45 14.08 12.48
N ILE A 623 19.39 13.60 13.71
CA ILE A 623 18.24 13.86 14.58
C ILE A 623 18.03 15.37 14.76
N ASP A 624 16.77 15.80 14.79
CA ASP A 624 16.42 17.20 15.02
C ASP A 624 16.04 17.49 16.48
N ASP A 625 16.04 18.78 16.83
CA ASP A 625 15.67 19.29 18.15
C ASP A 625 14.16 19.30 18.43
N GLY A 626 13.36 18.65 17.60
CA GLY A 626 11.90 18.72 17.59
C GLY A 626 11.33 20.02 17.00
N ALA A 627 12.19 20.99 16.62
CA ALA A 627 11.84 22.21 15.90
C ALA A 627 12.35 22.22 14.45
N GLY A 628 12.84 21.08 13.95
CA GLY A 628 13.30 20.88 12.58
C GLY A 628 14.73 21.36 12.31
N SER A 629 15.53 21.62 13.36
CA SER A 629 16.96 21.92 13.21
C SER A 629 17.81 20.72 13.63
N PRO A 630 18.81 20.29 12.82
CA PRO A 630 19.65 19.16 13.17
C PRO A 630 20.46 19.45 14.44
N ILE A 631 20.53 18.47 15.34
CA ILE A 631 21.39 18.51 16.52
C ILE A 631 22.82 18.20 16.05
N MET A 632 23.66 19.22 16.03
CA MET A 632 25.06 19.06 15.62
C MET A 632 25.87 18.39 16.74
N PRO A 633 26.72 17.40 16.42
CA PRO A 633 27.52 16.71 17.42
C PRO A 633 28.64 17.59 17.98
N GLU A 634 29.03 17.31 19.22
CA GLU A 634 30.04 18.07 19.96
C GLU A 634 30.77 17.15 20.95
N PHE A 635 32.10 17.23 21.01
CA PHE A 635 32.90 16.50 22.00
C PHE A 635 32.87 17.18 23.37
N ALA A 636 32.87 16.37 24.43
CA ALA A 636 33.00 16.85 25.80
C ALA A 636 34.46 17.17 26.14
N ASP A 637 34.63 18.14 27.02
CA ASP A 637 35.89 18.32 27.73
C ASP A 637 36.10 17.16 28.71
N ALA A 638 37.24 16.48 28.61
CA ALA A 638 37.60 15.37 29.49
C ALA A 638 38.13 15.83 30.86
N GLN A 639 38.42 17.12 30.99
CA GLN A 639 38.66 17.86 32.24
C GLN A 639 37.67 19.01 32.32
N ASP A 640 37.78 19.85 33.35
CA ASP A 640 36.88 20.97 33.64
C ASP A 640 36.31 21.71 32.41
N ASP A 641 37.17 22.35 31.61
CA ASP A 641 36.79 23.11 30.40
C ASP A 641 37.79 22.92 29.24
N PHE A 642 38.54 21.82 29.27
CA PHE A 642 39.54 21.42 28.28
C PHE A 642 39.79 19.91 28.33
N THR A 643 40.62 19.41 27.41
CA THR A 643 41.16 18.05 27.41
C THR A 643 42.68 18.12 27.30
N TYR A 644 43.40 17.27 28.04
CA TYR A 644 44.85 17.15 27.84
C TYR A 644 45.14 16.35 26.56
N VAL A 645 46.14 16.76 25.77
CA VAL A 645 46.64 15.94 24.65
C VAL A 645 47.10 14.58 25.21
N GLY A 646 46.67 13.47 24.60
CA GLY A 646 46.89 12.11 25.10
C GLY A 646 45.85 11.60 26.09
N GLN A 647 44.87 12.42 26.47
CA GLN A 647 43.74 12.00 27.28
C GLN A 647 42.57 11.59 26.38
N GLU A 648 41.89 10.51 26.76
CA GLU A 648 40.63 10.08 26.16
C GLU A 648 39.53 11.11 26.41
N PHE A 649 38.78 11.44 25.36
CA PHE A 649 37.58 12.26 25.42
C PHE A 649 36.41 11.59 24.70
N THR A 650 35.20 11.94 25.14
CA THR A 650 33.93 11.34 24.69
C THR A 650 33.01 12.42 24.12
N TRP A 651 31.85 12.02 23.62
CA TRP A 651 30.80 12.95 23.19
C TRP A 651 30.17 13.73 24.34
N HIS A 652 29.96 15.04 24.13
CA HIS A 652 28.97 15.83 24.87
C HIS A 652 27.59 15.63 24.24
N VAL A 653 27.56 15.71 22.91
CA VAL A 653 26.42 15.41 22.05
C VAL A 653 26.90 14.46 20.96
N ALA A 654 26.51 13.20 21.07
CA ALA A 654 26.89 12.16 20.12
C ALA A 654 26.14 12.33 18.78
N PRO A 655 26.77 12.01 17.64
CA PRO A 655 26.07 11.92 16.37
C PRO A 655 24.99 10.84 16.43
N GLU A 656 23.73 11.26 16.26
CA GLU A 656 22.57 10.37 16.19
C GLU A 656 21.81 10.63 14.89
N PHE A 657 21.50 9.55 14.16
CA PHE A 657 20.81 9.59 12.89
C PHE A 657 19.48 8.87 12.97
N GLU A 658 18.48 9.46 12.34
CA GLU A 658 17.19 8.86 12.06
C GLU A 658 17.23 8.16 10.69
N VAL A 659 16.79 6.90 10.65
CA VAL A 659 16.74 6.06 9.45
C VAL A 659 15.31 5.69 9.12
N VAL A 660 14.82 6.17 7.98
CA VAL A 660 13.45 5.92 7.51
C VAL A 660 13.49 5.15 6.20
N ALA A 661 12.84 3.99 6.16
CA ALA A 661 12.71 3.22 4.92
C ALA A 661 11.71 3.89 3.96
N ARG A 662 12.01 3.89 2.67
CA ARG A 662 11.16 4.47 1.62
C ARG A 662 10.96 3.52 0.45
N SER A 663 9.80 3.60 -0.19
CA SER A 663 9.54 2.96 -1.49
C SER A 663 10.32 3.66 -2.61
N LEU A 664 10.38 3.06 -3.81
CA LEU A 664 10.99 3.70 -4.98
C LEU A 664 10.32 5.02 -5.41
N ASN A 665 9.08 5.27 -4.97
CA ASN A 665 8.40 6.55 -5.21
C ASN A 665 8.67 7.59 -4.10
N GLY A 666 9.45 7.23 -3.08
CA GLY A 666 9.82 8.11 -1.97
C GLY A 666 8.83 8.14 -0.81
N THR A 667 7.73 7.38 -0.86
CA THR A 667 6.79 7.22 0.26
C THR A 667 7.46 6.50 1.42
N GLY A 668 7.26 6.96 2.67
CA GLY A 668 7.76 6.28 3.85
C GLY A 668 7.08 4.94 4.07
N LEU A 669 7.84 3.92 4.47
CA LEU A 669 7.36 2.56 4.76
C LEU A 669 7.16 2.41 6.26
N ASN A 670 5.96 2.02 6.69
CA ASN A 670 5.65 1.93 8.11
C ASN A 670 6.02 0.57 8.71
N ASN A 671 6.12 -0.48 7.88
CA ASN A 671 6.29 -1.85 8.34
C ASN A 671 7.74 -2.39 8.23
N TYR A 672 8.73 -1.52 8.04
CA TYR A 672 10.15 -1.86 8.09
C TYR A 672 10.65 -1.94 9.54
N VAL A 673 10.16 -2.94 10.27
CA VAL A 673 10.37 -3.10 11.72
C VAL A 673 10.64 -4.57 12.07
N GLY A 674 11.06 -4.84 13.32
CA GLY A 674 11.24 -6.20 13.82
C GLY A 674 12.20 -7.04 12.95
N PRO A 675 11.87 -8.31 12.62
CA PRO A 675 12.73 -9.17 11.79
C PRO A 675 12.93 -8.69 10.33
N LEU A 676 12.15 -7.70 9.88
CA LEU A 676 12.34 -7.09 8.55
C LEU A 676 13.34 -5.95 8.58
N PHE A 677 13.62 -5.34 9.74
CA PHE A 677 14.67 -4.36 9.90
C PHE A 677 16.04 -5.06 9.92
N ARG A 678 16.83 -4.89 8.86
CA ARG A 678 18.09 -5.62 8.65
C ARG A 678 19.33 -4.72 8.57
N LEU A 679 19.25 -3.52 9.13
CA LEU A 679 20.40 -2.65 9.26
C LEU A 679 21.22 -3.08 10.47
N GLU A 680 22.52 -3.32 10.27
CA GLU A 680 23.43 -3.78 11.31
C GLU A 680 24.70 -2.93 11.39
N PRO A 681 25.31 -2.80 12.59
CA PRO A 681 26.58 -2.12 12.76
C PRO A 681 27.66 -2.66 11.81
N GLN A 682 28.43 -1.77 11.19
CA GLN A 682 29.55 -2.13 10.32
C GLN A 682 30.85 -1.50 10.84
N THR A 683 31.96 -2.26 10.77
CA THR A 683 33.30 -1.70 10.99
C THR A 683 33.71 -0.83 9.81
N VAL A 684 34.19 0.39 10.07
CA VAL A 684 34.64 1.32 9.04
C VAL A 684 36.02 1.85 9.39
N THR A 685 36.94 1.75 8.44
CA THR A 685 38.29 2.29 8.55
C THR A 685 38.35 3.74 8.04
N ASP A 686 39.15 4.60 8.68
CA ASP A 686 39.41 5.98 8.26
C ASP A 686 38.16 6.89 8.20
N VAL A 687 37.47 7.00 9.34
CA VAL A 687 36.26 7.82 9.52
C VAL A 687 36.59 9.24 9.96
N TYR A 688 37.52 9.39 10.92
CA TYR A 688 37.80 10.68 11.55
C TYR A 688 38.97 11.43 10.89
N VAL A 689 38.78 12.72 10.69
CA VAL A 689 39.83 13.67 10.27
C VAL A 689 39.86 14.84 11.24
N ILE A 690 41.05 15.33 11.56
CA ILE A 690 41.24 16.55 12.36
C ILE A 690 41.67 17.71 11.44
N ALA A 691 41.01 18.86 11.62
CA ALA A 691 41.36 20.16 11.09
C ALA A 691 41.59 21.17 12.23
N ASN A 692 42.09 22.36 11.88
CA ASN A 692 42.38 23.45 12.83
C ASN A 692 43.28 23.04 14.02
N ALA A 693 44.14 22.05 13.80
CA ALA A 693 45.14 21.55 14.74
C ALA A 693 46.57 21.68 14.16
N PRO A 694 47.61 21.63 15.00
CA PRO A 694 48.99 21.51 14.53
C PRO A 694 49.18 20.27 13.64
N THR A 695 50.18 20.28 12.75
CA THR A 695 50.40 19.18 11.77
C THR A 695 50.76 17.87 12.46
N GLU A 696 51.30 17.96 13.67
CA GLU A 696 51.69 16.86 14.54
C GLU A 696 50.50 16.27 15.32
N ALA A 697 49.33 16.91 15.31
CA ALA A 697 48.12 16.41 15.96
C ALA A 697 47.54 15.23 15.15
N VAL A 698 47.66 14.01 15.67
CA VAL A 698 47.15 12.80 15.02
C VAL A 698 46.26 12.05 16.00
N LEU A 699 45.14 11.49 15.51
CA LEU A 699 44.32 10.58 16.30
C LEU A 699 45.03 9.23 16.45
N THR A 700 44.96 8.64 17.64
CA THR A 700 45.50 7.28 17.85
C THR A 700 44.68 6.22 17.13
N ASP A 701 43.40 6.50 16.88
CA ASP A 701 42.49 5.69 16.08
C ASP A 701 41.55 6.59 15.26
N THR A 702 41.41 6.27 13.98
CA THR A 702 40.57 6.97 13.01
C THR A 702 39.33 6.17 12.62
N GLY A 703 39.24 4.89 13.00
CA GLY A 703 38.16 3.98 12.62
C GLY A 703 36.98 3.97 13.59
N LEU A 704 35.92 3.29 13.17
CA LEU A 704 34.81 2.86 14.02
C LEU A 704 34.76 1.33 14.00
N ASP A 705 34.75 0.73 15.17
CA ASP A 705 34.42 -0.68 15.35
C ASP A 705 32.90 -0.88 15.41
N GLN A 706 32.44 -2.13 15.33
CA GLN A 706 31.00 -2.43 15.43
C GLN A 706 30.40 -2.00 16.77
N ASP A 707 31.19 -2.05 17.85
CA ASP A 707 30.76 -1.65 19.20
C ASP A 707 30.61 -0.13 19.34
N ASP A 708 31.23 0.65 18.44
CA ASP A 708 31.11 2.11 18.39
C ASP A 708 29.82 2.59 17.71
N VAL A 709 29.14 1.71 16.96
CA VAL A 709 27.94 2.03 16.19
C VAL A 709 26.75 1.29 16.77
N LEU A 710 25.91 1.99 17.52
CA LEU A 710 24.68 1.41 18.07
C LEU A 710 23.52 1.61 17.09
N VAL A 711 23.05 0.52 16.49
CA VAL A 711 21.83 0.51 15.68
C VAL A 711 20.64 0.10 16.56
N SER A 712 19.60 0.93 16.59
CA SER A 712 18.33 0.63 17.24
C SER A 712 17.24 0.47 16.19
N ALA A 713 16.61 -0.71 16.17
CA ALA A 713 15.44 -0.94 15.33
C ALA A 713 14.24 -0.07 15.79
N PRO A 714 13.31 0.25 14.89
CA PRO A 714 12.04 0.88 15.26
C PRO A 714 11.32 0.09 16.36
N ALA A 715 10.74 0.79 17.33
CA ALA A 715 9.97 0.17 18.42
C ALA A 715 8.56 -0.20 17.97
N GLU A 716 7.92 0.66 17.17
CA GLU A 716 6.58 0.49 16.63
C GLU A 716 6.52 0.73 15.11
N PHE A 717 5.37 0.44 14.50
CA PHE A 717 5.15 0.73 13.08
C PHE A 717 5.19 2.23 12.82
N GLY A 718 5.89 2.63 11.75
CA GLY A 718 6.07 4.04 11.38
C GLY A 718 7.15 4.76 12.17
N ASP A 719 7.68 4.17 13.25
CA ASP A 719 8.84 4.73 13.92
C ASP A 719 10.09 4.59 13.03
N PRO A 720 11.02 5.56 13.12
CA PRO A 720 12.31 5.46 12.47
C PRO A 720 13.23 4.46 13.18
N GLY A 721 14.16 3.87 12.42
CA GLY A 721 15.36 3.26 13.00
C GLY A 721 16.35 4.34 13.43
N ARG A 722 17.30 3.99 14.29
CA ARG A 722 18.32 4.94 14.76
C ARG A 722 19.72 4.38 14.66
N ILE A 723 20.68 5.25 14.37
CA ILE A 723 22.12 4.96 14.47
C ILE A 723 22.73 5.99 15.41
N LEU A 724 23.40 5.54 16.46
CA LEU A 724 24.12 6.38 17.42
C LEU A 724 25.61 6.02 17.38
N LEU A 725 26.48 7.01 17.25
CA LEU A 725 27.92 6.81 17.42
C LEU A 725 28.27 7.01 18.90
N ASN A 726 28.90 6.01 19.52
CA ASN A 726 29.29 6.04 20.93
C ASN A 726 30.72 5.55 21.12
N ASP A 727 31.63 6.31 20.53
CA ASP A 727 33.07 6.07 20.51
C ASP A 727 33.84 7.04 21.42
N THR A 728 35.12 6.76 21.60
CA THR A 728 36.08 7.61 22.31
C THR A 728 37.25 7.97 21.42
N ARG A 729 37.84 9.15 21.65
CA ARG A 729 38.95 9.64 20.82
C ARG A 729 40.11 10.11 21.68
N VAL A 730 41.31 9.95 21.14
CA VAL A 730 42.57 10.40 21.75
C VAL A 730 43.41 11.03 20.66
N ILE A 731 43.95 12.21 20.94
CA ILE A 731 45.04 12.79 20.15
C ILE A 731 46.36 12.29 20.73
N GLU A 732 47.21 11.74 19.88
CA GLU A 732 48.51 11.17 20.26
C GLU A 732 49.35 12.17 21.06
N ARG A 733 49.88 11.72 22.21
CA ARG A 733 50.83 12.51 23.01
C ARG A 733 52.24 12.32 22.49
N LEU A 734 52.81 13.38 21.92
CA LEU A 734 54.20 13.41 21.48
C LEU A 734 55.15 13.95 22.57
N PRO A 735 56.44 13.56 22.57
CA PRO A 735 57.46 14.15 23.44
C PRO A 735 57.61 15.67 23.25
N GLU A 736 57.58 16.14 21.99
CA GLU A 736 57.58 17.56 21.67
C GLU A 736 56.21 18.17 22.01
N PRO A 737 56.13 19.20 22.88
CA PRO A 737 54.86 19.73 23.33
C PRO A 737 54.22 20.64 22.28
N MET A 738 52.92 20.49 22.09
CA MET A 738 52.12 21.31 21.18
C MET A 738 51.54 22.53 21.90
N LEU A 739 51.46 23.66 21.20
CA LEU A 739 50.71 24.83 21.68
C LEU A 739 49.23 24.49 21.87
N PRO A 740 48.49 25.21 22.74
CA PRO A 740 47.04 25.06 22.86
C PRO A 740 46.33 25.24 21.52
N PHE A 741 45.34 24.39 21.23
CA PHE A 741 44.56 24.46 19.99
C PHE A 741 43.12 23.99 20.21
N ASN A 742 42.23 24.40 19.31
CA ASN A 742 40.83 23.95 19.28
C ASN A 742 40.67 23.13 18.00
N PRO A 743 40.76 21.79 18.05
CA PRO A 743 40.55 20.96 16.88
C PRO A 743 39.11 21.08 16.38
N GLU A 744 38.95 21.01 15.07
CA GLU A 744 37.68 20.70 14.43
C GLU A 744 37.77 19.31 13.84
N PHE A 745 36.84 18.44 14.20
CA PHE A 745 36.78 17.08 13.68
C PHE A 745 35.79 17.03 12.50
N ALA A 746 36.09 16.15 11.55
CA ALA A 746 35.17 15.72 10.52
C ALA A 746 35.03 14.19 10.57
N ILE A 747 33.82 13.70 10.34
CA ILE A 747 33.47 12.28 10.31
C ILE A 747 32.98 11.97 8.92
N THR A 748 33.63 11.04 8.23
CA THR A 748 33.17 10.49 6.95
C THR A 748 32.66 9.07 7.17
N LEU A 749 31.34 8.90 7.15
CA LEU A 749 30.67 7.61 7.24
C LEU A 749 30.43 7.08 5.83
N SER A 750 31.01 5.94 5.50
CA SER A 750 30.80 5.30 4.20
C SER A 750 29.35 4.79 4.04
N GLU A 751 28.94 4.51 2.80
CA GLU A 751 27.61 3.94 2.52
C GLU A 751 27.34 2.62 3.24
N ALA A 752 28.39 1.88 3.62
CA ALA A 752 28.26 0.61 4.33
C ALA A 752 27.56 0.77 5.69
N VAL A 753 27.77 1.89 6.40
CA VAL A 753 27.10 2.18 7.68
C VAL A 753 25.58 2.28 7.52
N PHE A 754 25.14 2.67 6.32
CA PHE A 754 23.75 2.94 6.01
C PHE A 754 23.17 1.96 5.00
N THR A 755 23.74 0.77 4.89
CA THR A 755 23.28 -0.29 3.99
C THR A 755 22.85 -1.50 4.80
N ASP A 756 21.61 -1.94 4.61
CA ASP A 756 21.10 -3.15 5.25
C ASP A 756 21.66 -4.42 4.59
N GLN A 757 21.42 -5.57 5.22
CA GLN A 757 21.89 -6.87 4.71
C GLN A 757 21.27 -7.28 3.36
N ASP A 758 20.14 -6.68 2.97
CA ASP A 758 19.47 -6.94 1.71
C ASP A 758 19.93 -5.99 0.59
N GLY A 759 20.79 -5.02 0.91
CA GLY A 759 21.36 -4.04 -0.01
C GLY A 759 20.53 -2.75 -0.15
N ALA A 760 19.50 -2.53 0.65
CA ALA A 760 18.84 -1.23 0.74
C ALA A 760 19.75 -0.25 1.50
N CYS A 761 20.10 0.85 0.85
CA CYS A 761 21.12 1.78 1.32
C CYS A 761 20.60 3.21 1.43
N TYR A 762 21.35 4.06 2.14
CA TYR A 762 21.05 5.49 2.18
C TYR A 762 21.10 6.13 0.79
N ARG A 763 20.02 6.84 0.44
CA ARG A 763 19.91 7.67 -0.76
C ARG A 763 19.07 8.91 -0.50
N THR A 764 19.38 9.99 -1.21
CA THR A 764 18.55 11.21 -1.24
C THR A 764 17.31 11.06 -2.11
N SER A 765 17.35 10.18 -3.11
CA SER A 765 16.22 9.79 -3.95
C SER A 765 16.40 8.37 -4.49
N ALA A 766 15.32 7.74 -4.95
CA ALA A 766 15.35 6.33 -5.37
C ALA A 766 16.37 6.02 -6.49
N ASN A 767 16.65 6.99 -7.36
CA ASN A 767 17.56 6.83 -8.51
C ASN A 767 19.03 7.18 -8.20
N ASP A 768 19.31 7.72 -7.01
CA ASP A 768 20.68 8.06 -6.64
C ASP A 768 21.49 6.79 -6.34
N PRO A 769 22.82 6.80 -6.52
CA PRO A 769 23.67 5.75 -5.98
C PRO A 769 23.57 5.72 -4.45
N CYS A 770 23.98 4.62 -3.83
CA CYS A 770 24.20 4.56 -2.39
C CYS A 770 25.18 5.67 -1.95
N GLN A 771 24.93 6.26 -0.78
CA GLN A 771 25.67 7.41 -0.29
C GLN A 771 26.20 7.17 1.12
N GLY A 772 27.35 7.77 1.41
CA GLY A 772 27.82 8.02 2.77
C GLY A 772 27.35 9.38 3.27
N LEU A 773 27.75 9.72 4.49
CA LEU A 773 27.53 11.03 5.10
C LEU A 773 28.84 11.62 5.60
N GLU A 774 29.01 12.92 5.42
CA GLU A 774 30.14 13.68 5.98
C GLU A 774 29.60 14.70 6.97
N LEU A 775 30.10 14.65 8.20
CA LEU A 775 29.89 15.67 9.22
C LEU A 775 31.18 16.46 9.39
N THR A 776 31.09 17.79 9.38
CA THR A 776 32.25 18.68 9.48
C THR A 776 32.08 19.66 10.64
N GLU A 777 33.15 20.37 10.98
CA GLU A 777 33.14 21.46 11.98
C GLU A 777 32.72 20.97 13.39
N ILE A 778 33.01 19.71 13.73
CA ILE A 778 32.70 19.13 15.03
C ILE A 778 33.73 19.65 16.04
N GLY A 779 33.30 20.53 16.93
CA GLY A 779 34.15 21.09 17.98
C GLY A 779 33.89 20.47 19.34
N GLY A 780 34.10 21.28 20.38
CA GLY A 780 33.61 21.01 21.73
C GLY A 780 34.69 20.94 22.79
N THR A 781 35.88 20.44 22.45
CA THR A 781 36.98 20.36 23.40
C THR A 781 38.28 21.06 22.97
N GLN A 782 38.84 21.87 23.87
CA GLN A 782 40.13 22.52 23.68
C GLN A 782 41.26 21.60 24.13
N GLN A 783 42.31 21.46 23.33
CA GLN A 783 43.42 20.54 23.58
C GLN A 783 44.62 21.29 24.17
N LEU A 784 45.07 20.84 25.35
CA LEU A 784 46.21 21.41 26.08
C LEU A 784 47.30 20.37 26.28
N THR A 785 48.54 20.69 25.94
CA THR A 785 49.67 19.83 26.29
C THR A 785 50.03 19.99 27.77
N GLY A 786 49.83 18.94 28.55
CA GLY A 786 50.06 18.92 30.00
C GLY A 786 51.36 18.27 30.43
N ARG A 787 51.83 18.63 31.63
CA ARG A 787 52.79 17.85 32.41
C ARG A 787 52.56 17.98 33.91
N LEU A 788 52.96 16.99 34.68
CA LEU A 788 53.02 17.08 36.14
C LEU A 788 54.41 17.56 36.58
N ASN A 789 54.49 18.69 37.28
CA ASN A 789 55.74 19.24 37.81
C ASN A 789 55.80 19.07 39.34
N LEU A 790 56.86 18.43 39.83
CA LEU A 790 57.12 18.23 41.26
C LEU A 790 57.89 19.43 41.80
N LEU A 791 57.38 20.06 42.84
CA LEU A 791 57.93 21.31 43.37
C LEU A 791 58.85 21.04 44.57
N PRO A 792 59.93 21.83 44.73
CA PRO A 792 60.85 21.67 45.83
C PRO A 792 60.18 22.11 47.16
N VAL A 793 60.27 21.25 48.17
CA VAL A 793 59.83 21.55 49.54
C VAL A 793 61.00 21.39 50.51
N SER A 794 61.04 22.21 51.55
CA SER A 794 62.04 22.09 52.62
C SER A 794 61.38 22.29 53.97
N VAL A 795 61.55 21.29 54.85
CA VAL A 795 61.05 21.29 56.23
C VAL A 795 62.20 20.98 57.20
N PRO A 796 62.08 21.30 58.51
CA PRO A 796 63.06 20.89 59.50
C PRO A 796 63.28 19.36 59.50
N ALA A 797 64.50 18.92 59.85
CA ALA A 797 64.98 17.55 59.63
C ALA A 797 64.18 16.40 60.29
N ASP A 798 63.25 16.71 61.20
CA ASP A 798 62.40 15.76 61.93
C ASP A 798 60.89 16.08 61.80
N ASP A 799 60.52 16.99 60.90
CA ASP A 799 59.14 17.45 60.70
C ASP A 799 58.46 16.71 59.55
N ILE A 800 57.12 16.78 59.52
CA ILE A 800 56.33 16.21 58.43
C ILE A 800 56.56 17.03 57.16
N MET A 801 56.97 16.37 56.08
CA MET A 801 57.14 16.96 54.76
C MET A 801 55.85 16.81 53.97
N GLY A 802 55.18 17.92 53.66
CA GLY A 802 54.13 17.94 52.64
C GLY A 802 54.78 17.99 51.28
N LEU A 803 54.54 16.97 50.45
CA LEU A 803 54.91 17.04 49.04
C LEU A 803 54.13 18.17 48.38
N GLU A 804 54.76 18.85 47.42
CA GLU A 804 54.14 19.91 46.62
C GLU A 804 54.32 19.59 45.14
N PHE A 805 53.24 19.69 44.37
CA PHE A 805 53.26 19.49 42.92
C PHE A 805 52.15 20.29 42.24
N ARG A 806 52.26 20.44 40.92
CA ARG A 806 51.27 21.13 40.10
C ARG A 806 51.21 20.57 38.69
N ALA A 807 50.02 20.57 38.10
CA ALA A 807 49.86 20.43 36.66
C ALA A 807 50.28 21.72 35.96
N GLU A 808 51.06 21.59 34.90
CA GLU A 808 51.48 22.66 34.03
C GLU A 808 51.02 22.40 32.60
N ILE A 809 50.79 23.48 31.87
CA ILE A 809 50.51 23.45 30.43
C ILE A 809 51.62 24.18 29.67
N PHE A 810 51.88 23.72 28.46
CA PHE A 810 52.78 24.39 27.53
C PHE A 810 52.01 25.48 26.78
N ALA A 811 52.27 26.75 27.10
CA ALA A 811 51.49 27.85 26.56
C ALA A 811 52.29 29.17 26.52
N CYS A 812 51.75 30.12 25.77
CA CYS A 812 52.27 31.46 25.60
C CYS A 812 52.17 32.29 26.90
N ALA A 813 52.95 33.36 27.01
CA ALA A 813 52.70 34.40 28.00
C ALA A 813 51.33 35.06 27.77
N GLY A 814 50.53 35.24 28.84
CA GLY A 814 49.19 35.85 28.74
C GLY A 814 48.13 35.21 29.64
N PRO A 815 46.85 35.59 29.48
CA PRO A 815 45.72 34.91 30.10
C PRO A 815 45.66 33.43 29.68
N LEU A 816 45.18 32.57 30.57
CA LEU A 816 45.07 31.12 30.31
C LEU A 816 43.62 30.64 30.22
N ASN A 817 42.63 31.55 30.21
CA ASN A 817 41.23 31.16 30.05
C ASN A 817 40.97 30.63 28.62
N ARG A 818 39.92 29.81 28.45
CA ARG A 818 39.60 29.12 27.19
C ARG A 818 39.53 30.04 25.97
N ALA A 819 38.97 31.25 26.12
CA ALA A 819 38.74 32.19 25.02
C ALA A 819 39.99 32.99 24.61
N ASP A 820 40.91 33.24 25.56
CA ASP A 820 42.03 34.16 25.39
C ASP A 820 43.40 33.45 25.31
N ILE A 821 43.45 32.11 25.42
CA ILE A 821 44.72 31.38 25.34
C ILE A 821 45.27 31.42 23.90
N ALA A 822 46.47 31.97 23.75
CA ALA A 822 47.06 32.17 22.43
C ALA A 822 47.47 30.83 21.79
N THR A 823 47.01 30.61 20.56
CA THR A 823 47.31 29.43 19.72
C THR A 823 48.57 29.59 18.86
N SER A 824 49.22 30.76 18.92
CA SER A 824 50.51 31.04 18.26
C SER A 824 51.30 32.07 19.07
N CYS A 825 52.63 31.96 19.11
CA CYS A 825 53.49 32.87 19.89
C CYS A 825 54.96 32.84 19.47
N PRO A 826 55.71 33.95 19.65
CA PRO A 826 57.17 33.95 19.52
C PRO A 826 57.82 32.96 20.48
N THR A 827 58.86 32.24 20.03
CA THR A 827 59.56 31.23 20.83
C THR A 827 60.13 31.75 22.16
N THR A 828 60.34 33.06 22.29
CA THR A 828 60.82 33.71 23.52
C THR A 828 59.76 33.86 24.61
N GLU A 829 58.50 33.58 24.31
CA GLU A 829 57.36 33.70 25.24
C GLU A 829 56.67 32.34 25.48
N LEU A 830 57.31 31.24 25.04
CA LEU A 830 56.85 29.86 25.25
C LEU A 830 57.49 29.24 26.48
N PHE A 831 56.68 28.79 27.43
CA PHE A 831 57.15 28.12 28.64
C PHE A 831 56.04 27.30 29.30
N TRP A 832 56.44 26.39 30.17
CA TRP A 832 55.51 25.65 31.03
C TRP A 832 54.96 26.55 32.13
N ARG A 833 53.64 26.56 32.29
CA ARG A 833 52.92 27.42 33.23
C ARG A 833 51.91 26.61 34.01
N ARG A 834 51.66 26.97 35.27
CA ARG A 834 50.61 26.32 36.07
C ARG A 834 49.28 26.36 35.33
N ASN A 835 48.63 25.21 35.24
CA ASN A 835 47.31 25.10 34.64
C ASN A 835 46.21 25.53 35.62
N HIS A 836 45.95 26.83 35.74
CA HIS A 836 44.92 27.34 36.65
C HIS A 836 43.48 26.87 36.35
N ARG A 837 43.27 26.20 35.22
CA ARG A 837 41.96 25.65 34.82
C ARG A 837 41.71 24.24 35.32
N ASP A 838 42.76 23.51 35.68
CA ASP A 838 42.65 22.15 36.21
C ASP A 838 42.19 22.18 37.67
N ASN A 839 40.94 21.82 37.90
CA ASN A 839 40.36 21.63 39.22
C ASN A 839 39.81 20.21 39.41
N SER A 840 40.21 19.27 38.56
CA SER A 840 39.60 17.95 38.47
C SER A 840 40.62 16.80 38.36
N THR A 841 41.89 17.06 38.05
CA THR A 841 42.93 16.01 38.17
C THR A 841 43.05 15.58 39.62
N GLU A 842 42.67 14.33 39.90
CA GLU A 842 42.70 13.79 41.26
C GLU A 842 44.10 13.28 41.63
N TYR A 843 44.54 13.62 42.83
CA TYR A 843 45.71 13.04 43.47
C TYR A 843 45.33 12.34 44.77
N SER A 844 46.09 11.29 45.08
CA SER A 844 45.91 10.53 46.31
C SER A 844 47.22 9.88 46.73
N ILE A 845 47.19 9.12 47.81
CA ILE A 845 48.36 8.36 48.28
C ILE A 845 48.88 7.35 47.24
N ALA A 846 48.11 7.00 46.20
CA ALA A 846 48.56 6.15 45.10
C ALA A 846 49.71 6.77 44.28
N TRP A 847 49.82 8.09 44.28
CA TRP A 847 50.94 8.81 43.65
C TRP A 847 52.27 8.60 44.37
N VAL A 848 52.22 8.03 45.59
CA VAL A 848 53.38 7.73 46.41
C VAL A 848 53.50 6.23 46.68
N THR A 849 52.42 5.55 47.07
CA THR A 849 52.43 4.14 47.45
C THR A 849 52.29 3.22 46.23
N THR A 850 53.16 2.21 46.15
CA THR A 850 53.06 0.99 45.31
C THR A 850 53.37 1.06 43.81
N HIS A 851 53.44 2.23 43.17
CA HIS A 851 53.85 2.33 41.74
C HIS A 851 54.97 3.35 41.48
N ALA A 852 55.34 4.15 42.49
CA ALA A 852 56.59 4.90 42.46
C ALA A 852 57.77 3.93 42.62
N THR A 853 58.58 3.71 41.58
CA THR A 853 59.82 2.92 41.73
C THR A 853 60.77 3.64 42.67
N TYR A 854 60.78 3.25 43.94
CA TYR A 854 61.73 3.76 44.93
C TYR A 854 63.13 3.25 44.61
N VAL A 855 64.06 4.16 44.32
CA VAL A 855 65.49 3.84 44.41
C VAL A 855 66.02 4.48 45.69
N ILE A 856 66.35 3.65 46.69
CA ILE A 856 67.18 4.11 47.81
C ILE A 856 68.54 4.44 47.23
N VAL A 857 68.99 5.68 47.38
CA VAL A 857 70.39 6.03 47.13
C VAL A 857 71.11 5.79 48.45
N PRO A 858 71.84 4.67 48.64
CA PRO A 858 72.47 4.38 49.91
C PRO A 858 73.53 5.46 50.20
N ASP A 859 73.30 6.25 51.25
CA ASP A 859 74.39 6.89 51.95
C ASP A 859 75.01 5.84 52.90
N SER A 860 76.32 5.89 53.12
CA SER A 860 77.01 4.94 54.00
C SER A 860 76.68 5.14 55.50
N GLN A 861 75.63 5.89 55.83
CA GLN A 861 75.28 6.37 57.18
C GLN A 861 73.75 6.41 57.46
N GLY A 862 72.87 6.16 56.50
CA GLY A 862 71.42 6.26 56.65
C GLY A 862 70.75 4.94 57.04
N ASP A 863 69.64 5.06 57.74
CA ASP A 863 68.86 4.00 58.37
C ASP A 863 67.38 3.99 57.93
N LEU A 864 67.02 4.83 56.95
CA LEU A 864 65.68 4.91 56.36
C LEU A 864 65.40 3.73 55.41
N SER A 865 64.24 3.08 55.56
CA SER A 865 63.76 2.00 54.69
C SER A 865 62.45 2.34 53.97
N VAL A 866 62.13 1.62 52.88
CA VAL A 866 60.85 1.78 52.16
C VAL A 866 59.65 1.58 53.10
N SER A 867 59.70 0.58 53.98
CA SER A 867 58.65 0.33 54.96
C SER A 867 58.45 1.47 55.97
N ASP A 868 59.49 2.27 56.23
CA ASP A 868 59.35 3.45 57.11
C ASP A 868 58.57 4.57 56.42
N ILE A 869 58.76 4.74 55.11
CA ILE A 869 58.04 5.72 54.28
C ILE A 869 56.59 5.28 54.06
N ASP A 870 56.35 4.02 53.72
CA ASP A 870 55.00 3.48 53.54
C ASP A 870 54.15 3.58 54.81
N ALA A 871 54.74 3.29 55.98
CA ALA A 871 54.05 3.42 57.27
C ALA A 871 53.79 4.88 57.69
N SER A 872 54.45 5.84 57.03
CA SER A 872 54.38 7.27 57.35
C SER A 872 53.34 8.04 56.56
N LEU A 873 52.83 7.45 55.47
CA LEU A 873 51.96 8.09 54.51
C LEU A 873 50.58 8.39 55.11
N THR A 874 50.22 9.66 55.12
CA THR A 874 48.91 10.14 55.58
C THR A 874 48.37 11.18 54.61
N GLY A 875 47.06 11.11 54.31
CA GLY A 875 46.38 11.94 53.31
C GLY A 875 45.17 11.22 52.70
N LEU A 876 44.22 10.80 53.56
CA LEU A 876 43.22 9.79 53.23
C LEU A 876 42.02 10.39 52.47
N GLY A 877 42.10 10.38 51.14
CA GLY A 877 41.04 10.68 50.18
C GLY A 877 41.61 10.93 48.78
N ASP A 878 40.80 10.79 47.75
CA ASP A 878 41.09 11.35 46.43
C ASP A 878 40.75 12.84 46.48
N PHE A 879 41.71 13.71 46.14
CA PHE A 879 41.56 15.15 46.18
C PHE A 879 41.86 15.75 44.81
N PRO A 880 41.04 16.67 44.30
CA PRO A 880 41.36 17.35 43.07
C PRO A 880 42.49 18.36 43.28
N LEU A 881 43.27 18.62 42.22
CA LEU A 881 44.03 19.87 42.14
C LEU A 881 43.09 21.07 42.28
N ILE A 882 43.59 22.18 42.82
CA ILE A 882 42.89 23.46 42.90
C ILE A 882 43.72 24.48 42.12
N ALA A 883 43.16 24.96 41.01
CA ALA A 883 43.82 25.81 40.03
C ALA A 883 45.19 25.24 39.60
N GLY A 884 45.21 23.95 39.29
CA GLY A 884 46.35 23.16 38.83
C GLY A 884 47.40 22.89 39.88
N GLN A 885 47.16 23.23 41.15
CA GLN A 885 48.09 22.98 42.25
C GLN A 885 47.43 22.13 43.32
N GLN A 886 48.22 21.27 43.96
CA GLN A 886 47.79 20.55 45.14
C GLN A 886 47.20 21.48 46.22
N ASP A 887 46.10 21.06 46.83
CA ASP A 887 45.47 21.80 47.92
C ASP A 887 46.37 21.80 49.17
N GLY A 888 46.74 23.00 49.63
CA GLY A 888 47.55 23.16 50.84
C GLY A 888 46.89 22.63 52.12
N ALA A 889 45.56 22.45 52.13
CA ALA A 889 44.86 21.80 53.24
C ALA A 889 44.92 20.27 53.20
N ASN A 890 45.14 19.67 52.02
CA ASN A 890 45.06 18.23 51.77
C ASN A 890 46.36 17.69 51.16
N GLN A 891 47.48 17.87 51.87
CA GLN A 891 48.79 17.49 51.35
C GLN A 891 49.05 15.98 51.44
N LEU A 892 49.88 15.46 50.53
CA LEU A 892 50.52 14.16 50.68
C LEU A 892 51.69 14.32 51.66
N LEU A 893 51.53 13.75 52.85
CA LEU A 893 52.46 13.95 53.96
C LEU A 893 53.40 12.76 54.12
N LEU A 894 54.69 13.04 54.27
CA LEU A 894 55.77 12.08 54.48
C LEU A 894 56.61 12.42 55.71
N GLN A 895 57.03 11.42 56.47
CA GLN A 895 57.93 11.61 57.62
C GLN A 895 58.93 10.45 57.71
N SER A 896 60.19 10.75 58.04
CA SER A 896 61.23 9.72 58.17
C SER A 896 61.26 9.03 59.54
N GLY A 897 60.46 9.49 60.51
CA GLY A 897 60.53 9.02 61.89
C GLY A 897 61.88 9.29 62.57
N GLY A 898 62.60 10.33 62.14
CA GLY A 898 63.94 10.70 62.64
C GLY A 898 65.11 9.94 62.01
N LYS A 899 64.83 9.12 60.98
CA LYS A 899 65.83 8.36 60.21
C LYS A 899 66.43 9.20 59.09
N ARG A 900 67.63 8.83 58.65
CA ARG A 900 68.38 9.53 57.58
C ARG A 900 68.39 8.72 56.30
N GLY A 901 68.28 9.39 55.16
CA GLY A 901 68.40 8.76 53.85
C GLY A 901 67.89 9.62 52.70
N ARG A 902 68.18 9.16 51.48
CA ARG A 902 67.69 9.75 50.22
C ARG A 902 66.85 8.72 49.48
N PHE A 903 65.74 9.14 48.90
CA PHE A 903 64.98 8.30 47.98
C PHE A 903 64.47 9.10 46.78
N LEU A 904 64.36 8.41 45.65
CA LEU A 904 63.78 8.94 44.44
C LEU A 904 62.27 8.67 44.44
N TRP A 905 61.47 9.73 44.40
CA TRP A 905 60.05 9.69 44.18
C TRP A 905 59.79 9.79 42.67
N ILE A 906 59.24 8.73 42.08
CA ILE A 906 58.82 8.69 40.68
C ILE A 906 57.30 8.58 40.69
N VAL A 907 56.57 9.47 40.02
CA VAL A 907 55.12 9.32 39.91
C VAL A 907 54.82 8.51 38.65
N ASP A 908 54.47 7.23 38.79
CA ASP A 908 54.15 6.36 37.65
C ASP A 908 52.80 6.74 37.02
N LEU A 909 52.87 7.64 36.04
CA LEU A 909 51.71 8.16 35.31
C LEU A 909 51.22 7.19 34.23
N THR A 910 51.86 6.04 34.04
CA THR A 910 51.50 5.10 32.97
C THR A 910 50.13 4.44 33.22
N PRO A 911 49.52 3.80 32.20
CA PRO A 911 48.28 3.04 32.38
C PRO A 911 48.37 1.91 33.41
N SER A 912 49.57 1.38 33.67
CA SER A 912 49.80 0.39 34.74
C SER A 912 49.94 0.99 36.15
N GLY A 913 50.15 2.30 36.24
CA GLY A 913 50.27 3.06 37.48
C GLY A 913 48.99 3.82 37.81
N ILE A 914 49.09 5.15 37.89
CA ILE A 914 47.95 6.02 38.23
C ILE A 914 47.12 6.47 37.01
N ASN A 915 47.44 5.96 35.81
CA ASN A 915 46.69 6.18 34.57
C ASN A 915 46.44 7.66 34.21
N LEU A 916 47.50 8.47 34.28
CA LEU A 916 47.49 9.87 33.83
C LEU A 916 48.60 10.11 32.78
N PRO A 917 48.70 9.27 31.72
CA PRO A 917 49.85 9.29 30.81
C PRO A 917 50.02 10.61 30.06
N TRP A 918 48.94 11.39 29.93
CA TRP A 918 48.94 12.72 29.32
C TRP A 918 49.75 13.77 30.11
N LEU A 919 50.04 13.54 31.40
CA LEU A 919 50.88 14.42 32.23
C LEU A 919 52.37 14.05 32.23
N ARG A 920 52.78 13.06 31.42
CA ARG A 920 54.19 12.72 31.20
C ARG A 920 54.86 13.78 30.32
N ASN A 921 56.18 13.88 30.43
CA ASN A 921 56.97 14.85 29.65
C ASN A 921 58.36 14.29 29.38
N ASP A 922 59.03 14.79 28.33
CA ASP A 922 60.45 14.50 28.11
C ASP A 922 61.32 15.27 29.10
N TRP A 923 61.52 14.67 30.28
CA TRP A 923 62.36 15.23 31.34
C TRP A 923 63.84 14.94 31.09
N SER A 924 64.16 13.88 30.36
CA SER A 924 65.54 13.46 30.07
C SER A 924 66.15 14.17 28.86
N GLY A 925 65.33 14.78 28.00
CA GLY A 925 65.74 15.36 26.72
C GLY A 925 66.12 14.29 25.69
N ALA A 926 65.53 13.10 25.80
CA ALA A 926 65.84 11.92 24.99
C ALA A 926 64.76 11.62 23.94
N ASP A 927 63.86 12.56 23.66
CA ASP A 927 62.71 12.40 22.75
C ASP A 927 61.79 11.26 23.18
N ALA A 928 61.59 11.09 24.49
CA ALA A 928 60.72 10.07 25.07
C ALA A 928 59.90 10.64 26.24
N LEU A 929 58.65 10.19 26.38
CA LEU A 929 57.84 10.58 27.53
C LEU A 929 58.31 9.82 28.77
N ASP A 930 58.74 10.58 29.78
CA ASP A 930 59.20 10.10 31.07
C ASP A 930 58.21 10.48 32.18
N ASP A 931 58.21 9.67 33.24
CA ASP A 931 57.50 9.98 34.47
C ASP A 931 58.27 11.07 35.25
N PRO A 932 57.57 12.02 35.89
CA PRO A 932 58.24 13.04 36.69
C PRO A 932 58.86 12.39 37.93
N GLN A 933 60.06 12.82 38.25
CA GLN A 933 60.83 12.31 39.38
C GLN A 933 61.41 13.45 40.22
N ALA A 934 61.40 13.27 41.53
CA ALA A 934 62.01 14.18 42.49
C ALA A 934 62.79 13.39 43.53
N GLU A 935 63.98 13.88 43.89
CA GLU A 935 64.75 13.29 44.97
C GLU A 935 64.37 13.92 46.30
N LEU A 936 64.07 13.07 47.29
CA LEU A 936 63.70 13.47 48.64
C LEU A 936 64.82 13.05 49.60
N GLU A 937 65.28 13.99 50.44
CA GLU A 937 66.42 13.82 51.35
C GLU A 937 66.00 14.14 52.79
N PHE A 938 66.28 13.21 53.72
CA PHE A 938 65.95 13.30 55.14
C PHE A 938 67.20 13.27 56.00
N GLY A 939 67.26 14.14 57.03
CA GLY A 939 68.24 14.03 58.11
C GLY A 939 69.63 14.66 57.88
N LEU A 940 69.73 15.77 57.13
CA LEU A 940 70.99 16.53 56.98
C LEU A 940 71.61 16.93 58.35
N PRO A 941 72.94 16.84 58.53
CA PRO A 941 73.59 17.12 59.81
C PRO A 941 73.47 18.60 60.22
N ARG A 942 72.97 18.83 61.45
CA ARG A 942 72.88 20.15 62.08
C ARG A 942 74.20 20.51 62.76
N ASP A 943 75.20 20.97 62.00
CA ASP A 943 76.50 21.34 62.59
C ASP A 943 76.61 22.82 63.03
N ASN A 944 75.56 23.65 62.85
CA ASN A 944 75.50 24.98 63.47
C ASN A 944 74.06 25.57 63.52
N PRO A 945 73.49 25.91 64.69
CA PRO A 945 72.15 26.52 64.79
C PRO A 945 72.03 27.96 64.27
N ARG A 946 73.08 28.54 63.65
CA ARG A 946 73.09 29.91 63.09
C ARG A 946 73.42 30.01 61.60
N VAL A 947 73.46 28.89 60.87
CA VAL A 947 73.74 28.89 59.42
C VAL A 947 72.63 28.14 58.71
N ILE A 948 71.95 28.81 57.78
CA ILE A 948 71.01 28.19 56.85
C ILE A 948 71.86 27.71 55.66
N TYR A 949 71.94 26.39 55.45
CA TYR A 949 72.39 25.86 54.16
C TYR A 949 71.18 25.76 53.26
N GLN A 950 71.05 26.67 52.30
CA GLN A 950 70.19 26.48 51.14
C GLN A 950 71.02 25.78 50.07
N ARG A 951 70.62 24.58 49.67
CA ARG A 951 70.98 24.01 48.36
C ARG A 951 69.75 24.17 47.48
N GLU A 952 69.86 25.01 46.46
CA GLU A 952 68.93 24.97 45.34
C GLU A 952 69.20 23.68 44.55
N LEU A 953 68.22 22.78 44.47
CA LEU A 953 68.19 21.77 43.43
C LEU A 953 67.66 22.47 42.18
N GLY A 954 68.58 22.91 41.33
CA GLY A 954 68.24 23.32 39.97
C GLY A 954 67.98 22.07 39.13
N TRP A 955 66.82 22.03 38.50
CA TRP A 955 66.54 21.19 37.32
C TRP A 955 66.46 22.12 36.12
#